data_AF-A0A1Y0MRP0-F1
#
_entry.id   AF-A0A1Y0MRP0-F1
#
_cell.length_a   1.000
_cell.length_b   1.000
_cell.length_c   1.000
_cell.angle_alpha   90.00
_cell.angle_beta   90.00
_cell.angle_gamma   90.00
#
_symmetry.space_group_name_H-M   'P 1'
#
loop_
_entity.id
_entity.type
_entity.pdbx_description
1 polymer ?
#
loop_
_entity_poly.entity_id
_entity_poly.type
_entity_poly.pdbx_seq_one_letter_code
_entity_poly.pdbx_strand_id
1 'polypeptide(L)'
;MLTLSIQLALGQNSYKSLLTPISLETTKTDQDRKVKWVPYSNAQGAYSIEIPDVPMKQMDREVENPLDPEGQPYYMNIEFISDPKLDFNYLIRYNDQPEGYYLVNQEEVLETLGSELANGIELVGDPIPFEEQGVKGFIAYLSFFNTYNGVFKFYFRGNRSYAIMAQAKEKGDKVDIDSRFFTSFKLEPFQEDQISDFVFEDLFQLEAPTEMRLFTETEGTPADEFLYTRTYTGTSDFTGGLYMVETSKLNSLYRTQDVDTYLVGALDDLLEYKDSIAEKELIDINGVRGIRARILNPNTNVQQFIQTMYVDDHLVQLYSCVGQEEIDLGLINGFLGSFTYTRKAPKMDIRAPKTKEIVAALLSSDTTQVKRGQTALLYHDFTTADIDLLLSAMSYEAVEDQGYEKNKTDLIIPITKLGNQSHMDGLLAYYQQDQTPEKVREEIVSEFLNFQELQADKKLMDLLLTDPPKRTEETFLAFYQLEDSLHLIKKYPQQLAALYRNDDFKDLLVGLYADHIMGEDDLPEMFSALQEAITEDIQTQLRKYNDAATRDKEFYLNDSLIYYYMSIAESDPAVDAEKSGAILKAIYTPYAKEPWTKTEALLKYMRMGYEADPEILKQYMDPFYSRYEIMEALFNAELADVIPQQYLAPDSFTELCVYNYVGDYIGEYNNEVEKMGEIEDSGVRVGVYKVLSTSDESEPILAIGVIDSPDPEDFSVTPAYTEFDEVKTAWKAQARALLRSYKEALGE
;
A
#
# COMPACT_ATOMS: atom_id res chain seq x y z
N MET A 1 11.31 10.66 7.90
CA MET A 1 9.91 10.36 8.26
C MET A 1 9.76 8.86 8.22
N LEU A 2 10.12 8.19 9.33
CA LEU A 2 9.51 6.91 9.64
C LEU A 2 8.09 7.28 10.00
N THR A 3 7.14 6.97 9.12
CA THR A 3 5.73 6.95 9.48
C THR A 3 5.66 6.18 10.79
N LEU A 4 5.30 6.90 11.85
CA LEU A 4 5.12 6.37 13.20
C LEU A 4 4.28 5.10 13.11
N SER A 5 4.50 4.21 14.06
CA SER A 5 4.01 2.84 14.21
C SER A 5 2.49 2.63 14.11
N ILE A 6 1.74 3.66 13.72
CA ILE A 6 0.30 3.75 13.49
C ILE A 6 -0.10 3.17 12.12
N GLN A 7 0.84 2.96 11.17
CA GLN A 7 0.53 2.25 9.91
C GLN A 7 0.22 0.75 10.08
N LEU A 8 0.32 0.18 11.29
CA LEU A 8 -0.05 -1.21 11.57
C LEU A 8 -1.11 -1.29 12.68
N ALA A 9 -2.36 -1.06 12.28
CA ALA A 9 -3.57 -1.71 12.79
C ALA A 9 -4.84 -1.35 11.96
N LEU A 10 -4.68 -0.70 10.80
CA LEU A 10 -5.75 -0.46 9.84
C LEU A 10 -5.99 -1.71 8.99
N GLY A 11 -6.42 -2.77 9.67
CA GLY A 11 -6.78 -4.02 9.02
C GLY A 11 -8.01 -3.83 8.13
N GLN A 12 -7.87 -4.12 6.83
CA GLN A 12 -9.00 -4.42 5.93
C GLN A 12 -9.79 -5.57 6.54
N ASN A 13 -11.01 -5.35 7.01
CA ASN A 13 -11.75 -6.38 7.74
C ASN A 13 -11.93 -7.65 6.89
N SER A 14 -11.61 -8.81 7.48
CA SER A 14 -12.28 -10.04 7.10
C SER A 14 -12.89 -10.72 8.32
N TYR A 15 -14.16 -11.11 8.25
CA TYR A 15 -14.91 -11.80 9.30
C TYR A 15 -15.02 -13.31 9.02
N LYS A 16 -13.88 -13.95 8.70
CA LYS A 16 -13.74 -15.41 8.50
C LYS A 16 -14.25 -16.28 9.67
N SER A 17 -14.62 -15.66 10.79
CA SER A 17 -15.00 -16.30 12.05
C SER A 17 -16.51 -16.30 12.35
N LEU A 18 -17.34 -15.62 11.56
CA LEU A 18 -18.73 -15.31 11.93
C LEU A 18 -19.60 -16.53 12.25
N LEU A 19 -19.38 -17.67 11.59
CA LEU A 19 -20.29 -18.82 11.67
C LEU A 19 -19.55 -20.17 11.61
N THR A 20 -18.67 -20.50 12.56
CA THR A 20 -18.18 -21.90 12.60
C THR A 20 -19.31 -22.84 13.03
N PRO A 21 -19.47 -24.02 12.41
CA PRO A 21 -20.59 -24.90 12.71
C PRO A 21 -20.54 -25.38 14.16
N ILE A 22 -21.49 -24.96 14.99
CA ILE A 22 -21.78 -25.65 16.25
C ILE A 22 -22.46 -26.97 15.84
N SER A 23 -21.78 -28.10 16.07
CA SER A 23 -22.38 -29.43 15.90
C SER A 23 -23.53 -29.59 16.89
N LEU A 24 -24.75 -29.80 16.37
CA LEU A 24 -25.96 -29.89 17.18
C LEU A 24 -26.35 -31.36 17.40
N GLU A 25 -26.09 -31.88 18.60
CA GLU A 25 -26.74 -33.11 19.06
C GLU A 25 -28.21 -32.83 19.38
N THR A 26 -29.12 -33.41 18.58
CA THR A 26 -30.56 -33.32 18.79
C THR A 26 -31.00 -34.31 19.88
N THR A 27 -31.35 -33.79 21.06
CA THR A 27 -32.06 -34.58 22.08
C THR A 27 -33.56 -34.36 21.93
N LYS A 28 -34.29 -35.44 21.57
CA LYS A 28 -35.76 -35.45 21.55
C LYS A 28 -36.28 -35.38 23.00
N THR A 29 -37.01 -34.32 23.34
CA THR A 29 -37.74 -34.27 24.62
C THR A 29 -39.09 -33.57 24.52
N ASP A 30 -40.09 -34.29 25.02
CA ASP A 30 -41.46 -33.95 25.48
C ASP A 30 -42.25 -32.79 24.82
N GLN A 31 -43.27 -33.16 24.04
CA GLN A 31 -44.07 -32.28 23.16
C GLN A 31 -45.20 -31.49 23.86
N ASP A 32 -45.42 -31.62 25.18
CA ASP A 32 -46.69 -31.20 25.81
C ASP A 32 -46.66 -29.92 26.70
N ARG A 33 -45.62 -29.08 26.63
CA ARG A 33 -45.50 -27.86 27.47
C ARG A 33 -45.60 -26.57 26.64
N LYS A 34 -46.57 -25.67 26.88
CA LYS A 34 -46.58 -24.33 26.24
C LYS A 34 -45.23 -23.62 26.48
N VAL A 35 -44.55 -23.18 25.41
CA VAL A 35 -43.28 -22.43 25.52
C VAL A 35 -43.59 -21.08 26.15
N LYS A 36 -43.13 -20.88 27.38
CA LYS A 36 -43.17 -19.57 28.04
C LYS A 36 -41.95 -18.79 27.54
N TRP A 37 -42.12 -17.51 27.24
CA TRP A 37 -41.00 -16.61 26.93
C TRP A 37 -40.66 -15.81 28.17
N VAL A 38 -39.39 -15.62 28.43
CA VAL A 38 -38.85 -14.91 29.59
C VAL A 38 -37.89 -13.81 29.14
N PRO A 39 -37.86 -12.66 29.83
CA PRO A 39 -36.88 -11.63 29.53
C PRO A 39 -35.48 -12.10 29.94
N TYR A 40 -34.50 -11.76 29.12
CA TYR A 40 -33.06 -11.91 29.38
C TYR A 40 -32.36 -10.58 29.07
N SER A 41 -31.31 -10.28 29.81
CA SER A 41 -30.51 -9.08 29.62
C SER A 41 -29.04 -9.38 29.90
N ASN A 42 -28.16 -8.88 29.05
CA ASN A 42 -26.72 -8.91 29.25
C ASN A 42 -26.24 -7.47 29.50
N ALA A 43 -25.75 -7.21 30.71
CA ALA A 43 -25.30 -5.88 31.12
C ALA A 43 -24.00 -5.46 30.41
N GLN A 44 -23.05 -6.37 30.27
CA GLN A 44 -21.76 -6.11 29.62
C GLN A 44 -21.96 -5.89 28.12
N GLY A 45 -22.73 -6.77 27.46
CA GLY A 45 -23.14 -6.60 26.07
C GLY A 45 -24.15 -5.47 25.84
N ALA A 46 -24.69 -4.86 26.89
CA ALA A 46 -25.68 -3.78 26.82
C ALA A 46 -26.87 -4.09 25.88
N TYR A 47 -27.53 -5.24 26.09
CA TYR A 47 -28.72 -5.62 25.35
C TYR A 47 -29.75 -6.38 26.20
N SER A 48 -31.00 -6.38 25.75
CA SER A 48 -32.08 -7.21 26.28
C SER A 48 -32.87 -7.89 25.17
N ILE A 49 -33.45 -9.05 25.47
CA ILE A 49 -34.21 -9.87 24.51
C ILE A 49 -35.16 -10.81 25.27
N GLU A 50 -36.29 -11.18 24.66
CA GLU A 50 -37.13 -12.26 25.17
C GLU A 50 -36.71 -13.59 24.54
N ILE A 51 -36.50 -14.61 25.39
CA ILE A 51 -36.09 -15.94 24.96
C ILE A 51 -37.06 -17.03 25.44
N PRO A 52 -37.12 -18.19 24.77
CA PRO A 52 -37.84 -19.35 25.29
C PRO A 52 -37.32 -19.77 26.67
N ASP A 53 -38.22 -20.16 27.58
CA ASP A 53 -37.93 -20.69 28.92
C ASP A 53 -37.37 -22.13 28.81
N VAL A 54 -36.18 -22.23 28.21
CA VAL A 54 -35.38 -23.43 28.03
C VAL A 54 -33.92 -23.13 28.41
N PRO A 55 -33.10 -24.14 28.76
CA PRO A 55 -31.72 -23.90 29.12
C PRO A 55 -30.93 -23.22 27.99
N MET A 56 -30.34 -22.07 28.31
CA MET A 56 -29.40 -21.35 27.46
C MET A 56 -27.98 -21.82 27.75
N LYS A 57 -27.17 -21.99 26.70
CA LYS A 57 -25.74 -22.24 26.81
C LYS A 57 -25.00 -20.94 26.56
N GLN A 58 -24.13 -20.55 27.48
CA GLN A 58 -23.19 -19.47 27.30
C GLN A 58 -21.83 -20.06 26.91
N MET A 59 -21.20 -19.48 25.91
CA MET A 59 -19.92 -19.92 25.37
C MET A 59 -19.09 -18.69 25.06
N ASP A 60 -17.83 -18.72 25.47
CA ASP A 60 -16.83 -17.76 25.06
C ASP A 60 -15.93 -18.44 24.03
N ARG A 61 -15.61 -17.71 22.97
CA ARG A 61 -14.78 -18.25 21.91
C ARG A 61 -13.76 -17.24 21.43
N GLU A 62 -12.52 -17.67 21.48
CA GLU A 62 -11.40 -17.01 20.83
C GLU A 62 -11.36 -17.45 19.36
N VAL A 63 -11.29 -16.49 18.45
CA VAL A 63 -11.02 -16.76 17.04
C VAL A 63 -9.91 -15.87 16.55
N GLU A 64 -8.91 -16.48 15.92
CA GLU A 64 -7.78 -15.79 15.31
C GLU A 64 -8.26 -14.63 14.42
N ASN A 65 -7.53 -13.52 14.48
CA ASN A 65 -7.74 -12.41 13.56
C ASN A 65 -7.26 -12.86 12.17
N PRO A 66 -8.15 -12.95 11.17
CA PRO A 66 -7.77 -13.47 9.85
C PRO A 66 -6.81 -12.54 9.08
N LEU A 67 -6.64 -11.30 9.53
CA LEU A 67 -5.73 -10.31 8.94
C LEU A 67 -4.36 -10.32 9.58
N ASP A 68 -4.33 -10.70 10.86
CA ASP A 68 -3.13 -10.81 11.64
C ASP A 68 -3.24 -12.06 12.53
N PRO A 69 -2.95 -13.24 11.97
CA PRO A 69 -3.01 -14.50 12.72
C PRO A 69 -2.06 -14.54 13.91
N GLU A 70 -1.03 -13.69 13.94
CA GLU A 70 -0.09 -13.55 15.05
C GLU A 70 -0.52 -12.47 16.06
N GLY A 71 -1.54 -11.67 15.71
CA GLY A 71 -2.09 -10.59 16.50
C GLY A 71 -3.13 -11.02 17.54
N GLN A 72 -3.86 -10.03 18.07
CA GLN A 72 -4.90 -10.29 19.07
C GLN A 72 -6.15 -10.93 18.43
N PRO A 73 -6.73 -11.96 19.06
CA PRO A 73 -7.89 -12.65 18.52
C PRO A 73 -9.19 -11.87 18.79
N TYR A 74 -10.25 -12.26 18.09
CA TYR A 74 -11.61 -11.91 18.45
C TYR A 74 -12.08 -12.73 19.65
N TYR A 75 -12.54 -12.04 20.70
CA TYR A 75 -13.24 -12.67 21.82
C TYR A 75 -14.75 -12.56 21.61
N MET A 76 -15.39 -13.68 21.28
CA MET A 76 -16.83 -13.76 21.05
C MET A 76 -17.57 -14.26 22.27
N ASN A 77 -18.57 -13.48 22.69
CA ASN A 77 -19.53 -13.87 23.71
C ASN A 77 -20.77 -14.41 23.00
N ILE A 78 -21.08 -15.70 23.19
CA ILE A 78 -22.15 -16.40 22.46
C ILE A 78 -23.17 -16.99 23.43
N GLU A 79 -24.43 -16.57 23.27
CA GLU A 79 -25.59 -17.20 23.89
C GLU A 79 -26.35 -18.05 22.88
N PHE A 80 -26.42 -19.36 23.15
CA PHE A 80 -27.07 -20.32 22.27
C PHE A 80 -28.26 -21.02 22.96
N ILE A 81 -29.38 -21.10 22.24
CA ILE A 81 -30.62 -21.67 22.73
C ILE A 81 -31.16 -22.62 21.67
N SER A 82 -31.47 -23.86 22.08
CA SER A 82 -32.11 -24.82 21.20
C SER A 82 -33.53 -25.06 21.70
N ASP A 83 -34.54 -24.52 21.01
CA ASP A 83 -35.95 -24.72 21.38
C ASP A 83 -36.46 -26.01 20.70
N PRO A 84 -36.75 -27.09 21.45
CA PRO A 84 -37.23 -28.34 20.88
C PRO A 84 -38.71 -28.31 20.46
N LYS A 85 -39.45 -27.24 20.77
CA LYS A 85 -40.89 -27.14 20.46
C LYS A 85 -41.20 -26.27 19.27
N LEU A 86 -40.54 -25.10 19.20
CA LEU A 86 -40.63 -24.26 18.01
C LEU A 86 -39.70 -24.78 16.90
N ASP A 87 -38.84 -25.74 17.22
CA ASP A 87 -37.89 -26.36 16.31
C ASP A 87 -36.94 -25.35 15.64
N PHE A 88 -36.51 -24.36 16.45
CA PHE A 88 -35.50 -23.39 16.07
C PHE A 88 -34.28 -23.49 16.98
N ASN A 89 -33.13 -23.10 16.43
CA ASN A 89 -31.98 -22.67 17.20
C ASN A 89 -31.93 -21.14 17.18
N TYR A 90 -31.60 -20.55 18.31
CA TYR A 90 -31.38 -19.13 18.47
C TYR A 90 -29.95 -18.89 18.94
N LEU A 91 -29.31 -17.88 18.38
CA LEU A 91 -27.97 -17.43 18.76
C LEU A 91 -28.01 -15.92 18.93
N ILE A 92 -27.46 -15.45 20.04
CA ILE A 92 -27.08 -14.05 20.22
C ILE A 92 -25.57 -14.05 20.42
N ARG A 93 -24.89 -13.11 19.78
CA ARG A 93 -23.46 -12.90 19.97
C ARG A 93 -23.17 -11.42 19.99
N TYR A 94 -22.20 -11.03 20.80
CA TYR A 94 -21.50 -9.78 20.62
C TYR A 94 -19.99 -9.99 20.74
N ASN A 95 -19.25 -9.14 20.06
CA ASN A 95 -17.80 -9.09 20.14
C ASN A 95 -17.31 -7.67 19.82
N ASP A 96 -16.21 -7.31 20.43
CA ASP A 96 -15.47 -6.11 20.09
C ASP A 96 -14.51 -6.41 18.93
N GLN A 97 -13.97 -5.37 18.32
CA GLN A 97 -12.77 -5.53 17.51
C GLN A 97 -11.59 -5.95 18.40
N PRO A 98 -10.62 -6.72 17.88
CA PRO A 98 -9.47 -7.13 18.68
C PRO A 98 -8.71 -5.93 19.23
N GLU A 99 -7.99 -6.11 20.34
CA GLU A 99 -7.20 -5.01 20.94
C GLU A 99 -6.24 -4.39 19.90
N GLY A 100 -6.26 -3.06 19.81
CA GLY A 100 -5.52 -2.31 18.78
C GLY A 100 -6.29 -2.05 17.48
N TYR A 101 -7.46 -2.68 17.26
CA TYR A 101 -8.24 -2.55 16.03
C TYR A 101 -9.56 -1.81 16.25
N TYR A 102 -10.05 -1.17 15.20
CA TYR A 102 -11.39 -0.62 15.18
C TYR A 102 -12.10 -0.77 13.82
N LEU A 103 -13.41 -0.59 13.83
CA LEU A 103 -14.23 -0.67 12.62
C LEU A 103 -14.02 0.56 11.71
N VAL A 104 -13.21 0.42 10.66
CA VAL A 104 -12.90 1.49 9.68
C VAL A 104 -13.96 1.68 8.59
N ASN A 105 -14.61 0.59 8.17
CA ASN A 105 -15.57 0.60 7.07
C ASN A 105 -16.68 -0.42 7.31
N GLN A 106 -17.92 0.07 7.44
CA GLN A 106 -19.11 -0.77 7.64
C GLN A 106 -19.61 -1.41 6.35
N GLU A 107 -19.39 -0.77 5.20
CA GLU A 107 -19.88 -1.26 3.90
C GLU A 107 -19.06 -2.47 3.43
N GLU A 108 -17.75 -2.44 3.66
CA GLU A 108 -16.86 -3.56 3.34
C GLU A 108 -17.25 -4.85 4.06
N VAL A 109 -17.73 -4.76 5.31
CA VAL A 109 -18.26 -5.91 6.05
C VAL A 109 -19.44 -6.58 5.34
N LEU A 110 -20.26 -5.80 4.63
CA LEU A 110 -21.38 -6.32 3.86
C LEU A 110 -20.91 -7.01 2.59
N GLU A 111 -19.93 -6.40 1.93
CA GLU A 111 -19.37 -6.91 0.67
C GLU A 111 -18.62 -8.22 0.87
N THR A 112 -17.91 -8.39 2.00
CA THR A 112 -17.15 -9.61 2.29
C THR A 112 -17.95 -10.69 3.00
N LEU A 113 -19.17 -10.40 3.47
CA LEU A 113 -19.99 -11.35 4.21
C LEU A 113 -20.15 -12.70 3.49
N GLY A 114 -20.37 -12.67 2.18
CA GLY A 114 -20.62 -13.87 1.37
C GLY A 114 -19.43 -14.82 1.30
N SER A 115 -18.20 -14.29 1.15
CA SER A 115 -16.96 -15.06 1.07
C SER A 115 -16.47 -15.55 2.44
N GLU A 116 -17.08 -15.06 3.52
CA GLU A 116 -16.67 -15.34 4.90
C GLU A 116 -17.60 -16.32 5.63
N LEU A 117 -18.71 -16.71 5.00
CA LEU A 117 -19.57 -17.76 5.52
C LEU A 117 -18.82 -19.10 5.57
N ALA A 118 -18.98 -19.85 6.66
CA ALA A 118 -18.34 -21.16 6.77
C ALA A 118 -18.93 -22.17 5.78
N ASN A 119 -18.11 -23.18 5.44
CA ASN A 119 -18.49 -24.28 4.57
C ASN A 119 -19.87 -24.86 4.92
N GLY A 120 -20.80 -24.75 3.97
CA GLY A 120 -22.19 -25.18 4.12
C GLY A 120 -23.12 -24.10 4.66
N ILE A 121 -22.79 -22.81 4.55
CA ILE A 121 -23.71 -21.70 4.80
C ILE A 121 -23.66 -20.78 3.59
N GLU A 122 -24.82 -20.48 3.00
CA GLU A 122 -24.95 -19.65 1.80
C GLU A 122 -25.92 -18.48 2.05
N LEU A 123 -25.67 -17.32 1.43
CA LEU A 123 -26.61 -16.20 1.40
C LEU A 123 -27.79 -16.52 0.49
N VAL A 124 -29.00 -16.21 0.96
CA VAL A 124 -30.25 -16.32 0.18
C VAL A 124 -30.67 -14.92 -0.23
N GLY A 125 -30.05 -14.44 -1.31
CA GLY A 125 -30.21 -13.06 -1.82
C GLY A 125 -29.32 -12.05 -1.09
N ASP A 126 -29.48 -10.78 -1.47
CA ASP A 126 -28.64 -9.70 -0.97
C ASP A 126 -28.98 -9.31 0.47
N PRO A 127 -27.96 -8.97 1.31
CA PRO A 127 -28.20 -8.39 2.62
C PRO A 127 -29.04 -7.11 2.55
N ILE A 128 -29.97 -6.97 3.50
CA ILE A 128 -30.89 -5.82 3.57
C ILE A 128 -30.39 -4.86 4.66
N PRO A 129 -29.89 -3.66 4.33
CA PRO A 129 -29.46 -2.70 5.33
C PRO A 129 -30.65 -2.17 6.14
N PHE A 130 -30.44 -1.89 7.42
CA PHE A 130 -31.41 -1.23 8.28
C PHE A 130 -30.73 -0.27 9.25
N GLU A 131 -31.53 0.61 9.85
CA GLU A 131 -31.12 1.43 10.98
C GLU A 131 -32.21 1.36 12.06
N GLU A 132 -31.83 0.92 13.26
CA GLU A 132 -32.71 0.83 14.42
C GLU A 132 -32.04 1.51 15.60
N GLN A 133 -32.77 2.39 16.31
CA GLN A 133 -32.25 3.11 17.48
C GLN A 133 -30.96 3.92 17.19
N GLY A 134 -30.77 4.38 15.95
CA GLY A 134 -29.57 5.10 15.52
C GLY A 134 -28.36 4.20 15.25
N VAL A 135 -28.55 2.88 15.30
CA VAL A 135 -27.52 1.87 15.04
C VAL A 135 -27.78 1.23 13.69
N LYS A 136 -26.78 1.30 12.81
CA LYS A 136 -26.83 0.68 11.48
C LYS A 136 -26.54 -0.81 11.56
N GLY A 137 -27.06 -1.54 10.59
CA GLY A 137 -26.91 -2.98 10.53
C GLY A 137 -27.46 -3.54 9.23
N PHE A 138 -27.55 -4.86 9.18
CA PHE A 138 -28.13 -5.56 8.04
C PHE A 138 -28.82 -6.86 8.45
N ILE A 139 -29.75 -7.30 7.60
CA ILE A 139 -30.42 -8.59 7.70
C ILE A 139 -29.96 -9.45 6.54
N ALA A 140 -29.48 -10.65 6.83
CA ALA A 140 -29.15 -11.67 5.84
C ALA A 140 -30.04 -12.90 6.03
N TYR A 141 -30.55 -13.43 4.92
CA TYR A 141 -31.21 -14.73 4.89
C TYR A 141 -30.17 -15.79 4.54
N LEU A 142 -30.18 -16.90 5.26
CA LEU A 142 -29.14 -17.92 5.18
C LEU A 142 -29.72 -19.30 4.85
N SER A 143 -28.97 -20.07 4.06
CA SER A 143 -29.20 -21.49 3.78
C SER A 143 -28.08 -22.31 4.42
N PHE A 144 -28.42 -23.15 5.39
CA PHE A 144 -27.47 -24.05 6.04
C PHE A 144 -27.54 -25.43 5.37
N PHE A 145 -26.41 -25.87 4.82
CA PHE A 145 -26.18 -27.13 4.11
C PHE A 145 -27.24 -27.38 3.04
N ASN A 146 -27.71 -26.33 2.37
CA ASN A 146 -28.78 -26.38 1.37
C ASN A 146 -30.07 -27.08 1.83
N THR A 147 -30.32 -27.03 3.14
CA THR A 147 -31.37 -27.80 3.80
C THR A 147 -32.20 -26.96 4.77
N TYR A 148 -31.56 -26.15 5.61
CA TYR A 148 -32.22 -25.44 6.70
C TYR A 148 -32.15 -23.93 6.50
N ASN A 149 -33.27 -23.24 6.69
CA ASN A 149 -33.31 -21.79 6.53
C ASN A 149 -32.95 -21.08 7.84
N GLY A 150 -32.25 -19.96 7.74
CA GLY A 150 -31.98 -19.06 8.86
C GLY A 150 -32.14 -17.59 8.49
N VAL A 151 -32.26 -16.78 9.52
CA VAL A 151 -32.20 -15.31 9.42
C VAL A 151 -31.15 -14.83 10.40
N PHE A 152 -30.31 -13.93 9.94
CA PHE A 152 -29.22 -13.31 10.66
C PHE A 152 -29.44 -11.80 10.62
N LYS A 153 -29.38 -11.14 11.79
CA LYS A 153 -29.50 -9.69 11.93
C LYS A 153 -28.26 -9.19 12.66
N PHE A 154 -27.52 -8.29 12.00
CA PHE A 154 -26.26 -7.75 12.48
C PHE A 154 -26.39 -6.27 12.83
N TYR A 155 -25.67 -5.81 13.86
CA TYR A 155 -25.64 -4.41 14.29
C TYR A 155 -24.19 -3.94 14.46
N PHE A 156 -23.91 -2.71 14.03
CA PHE A 156 -22.63 -2.01 14.22
C PHE A 156 -22.79 -0.87 15.22
N ARG A 157 -22.38 -1.06 16.47
CA ARG A 157 -22.56 -0.07 17.55
C ARG A 157 -21.20 0.38 18.07
N GLY A 158 -20.70 1.49 17.52
CA GLY A 158 -19.33 1.92 17.79
C GLY A 158 -18.35 0.83 17.37
N ASN A 159 -17.44 0.47 18.26
CA ASN A 159 -16.45 -0.57 17.99
C ASN A 159 -16.91 -2.00 18.35
N ARG A 160 -18.18 -2.14 18.76
CA ARG A 160 -18.81 -3.42 19.08
C ARG A 160 -19.78 -3.86 18.00
N SER A 161 -19.78 -5.16 17.73
CA SER A 161 -20.70 -5.78 16.78
C SER A 161 -21.62 -6.78 17.47
N TYR A 162 -22.86 -6.88 16.99
CA TYR A 162 -23.85 -7.85 17.48
C TYR A 162 -24.37 -8.70 16.33
N ALA A 163 -24.53 -9.99 16.60
CA ALA A 163 -25.14 -10.94 15.69
C ALA A 163 -26.31 -11.65 16.39
N ILE A 164 -27.49 -11.58 15.79
CA ILE A 164 -28.69 -12.26 16.25
C ILE A 164 -29.15 -13.19 15.15
N MET A 165 -29.28 -14.47 15.46
CA MET A 165 -29.60 -15.49 14.47
C MET A 165 -30.68 -16.42 14.97
N ALA A 166 -31.58 -16.77 14.06
CA ALA A 166 -32.50 -17.88 14.24
C ALA A 166 -32.38 -18.83 13.05
N GLN A 167 -32.40 -20.14 13.31
CA GLN A 167 -32.26 -21.20 12.31
C GLN A 167 -33.34 -22.26 12.53
N ALA A 168 -34.07 -22.63 11.48
CA ALA A 168 -35.00 -23.76 11.52
C ALA A 168 -34.24 -25.09 11.64
N LYS A 169 -34.79 -26.06 12.37
CA LYS A 169 -34.22 -27.41 12.49
C LYS A 169 -34.91 -28.44 11.57
N GLU A 170 -36.12 -28.15 11.10
CA GLU A 170 -36.79 -28.94 10.07
C GLU A 170 -36.56 -28.37 8.66
N LYS A 171 -36.52 -29.27 7.68
CA LYS A 171 -36.33 -28.91 6.26
C LYS A 171 -37.54 -28.16 5.72
N GLY A 172 -37.31 -27.01 5.11
CA GLY A 172 -38.34 -26.22 4.41
C GLY A 172 -39.10 -25.24 5.32
N ASP A 173 -38.91 -25.32 6.64
CA ASP A 173 -39.42 -24.32 7.57
C ASP A 173 -38.68 -23.00 7.39
N LYS A 174 -39.42 -21.89 7.48
CA LYS A 174 -38.88 -20.55 7.33
C LYS A 174 -38.77 -19.88 8.69
N VAL A 175 -37.70 -19.12 8.86
CA VAL A 175 -37.53 -18.21 9.99
C VAL A 175 -38.16 -16.87 9.63
N ASP A 176 -39.01 -16.36 10.52
CA ASP A 176 -39.68 -15.08 10.36
C ASP A 176 -38.90 -13.98 11.11
N ILE A 177 -38.49 -12.94 10.39
CA ILE A 177 -37.81 -11.77 10.96
C ILE A 177 -38.74 -10.97 11.89
N ASP A 178 -40.06 -11.07 11.71
CA ASP A 178 -41.06 -10.45 12.58
C ASP A 178 -41.37 -11.32 13.81
N SER A 179 -40.64 -12.42 14.02
CA SER A 179 -40.82 -13.28 15.18
C SER A 179 -40.52 -12.55 16.49
N ARG A 180 -41.10 -13.08 17.59
CA ARG A 180 -40.91 -12.53 18.95
C ARG A 180 -39.43 -12.42 19.35
N PHE A 181 -38.59 -13.34 18.87
CA PHE A 181 -37.16 -13.33 19.17
C PHE A 181 -36.49 -12.05 18.64
N PHE A 182 -36.60 -11.76 17.34
CA PHE A 182 -36.00 -10.56 16.74
C PHE A 182 -36.68 -9.27 17.20
N THR A 183 -38.02 -9.25 17.26
CA THR A 183 -38.77 -8.03 17.61
C THR A 183 -38.67 -7.64 19.09
N SER A 184 -38.22 -8.55 19.95
CA SER A 184 -37.98 -8.26 21.37
C SER A 184 -36.55 -7.81 21.67
N PHE A 185 -35.60 -7.97 20.74
CA PHE A 185 -34.23 -7.52 20.94
C PHE A 185 -34.17 -5.99 21.03
N LYS A 186 -33.42 -5.50 22.00
CA LYS A 186 -33.17 -4.09 22.22
C LYS A 186 -31.73 -3.89 22.65
N LEU A 187 -31.10 -2.86 22.10
CA LEU A 187 -29.88 -2.33 22.64
C LEU A 187 -30.25 -1.52 23.88
N GLU A 188 -29.62 -1.86 25.00
CA GLU A 188 -29.72 -1.11 26.25
C GLU A 188 -28.56 -0.10 26.30
N PRO A 189 -28.68 1.02 27.02
CA PRO A 189 -27.56 1.94 27.20
C PRO A 189 -26.33 1.24 27.76
N PHE A 190 -25.14 1.63 27.28
CA PHE A 190 -23.89 1.16 27.86
C PHE A 190 -23.77 1.53 29.33
N GLN A 191 -23.06 0.72 30.09
CA GLN A 191 -22.67 1.02 31.46
C GLN A 191 -21.35 1.78 31.47
N GLU A 192 -21.13 2.61 32.50
CA GLU A 192 -19.85 3.28 32.70
C GLU A 192 -18.79 2.29 33.17
N ASP A 193 -17.60 2.34 32.57
CA ASP A 193 -16.43 1.62 33.04
C ASP A 193 -15.89 2.17 34.38
N GLN A 194 -15.14 1.32 35.08
CA GLN A 194 -14.32 1.79 36.19
C GLN A 194 -13.06 2.47 35.65
N ILE A 195 -12.94 3.77 35.91
CA ILE A 195 -11.75 4.54 35.61
C ILE A 195 -10.65 4.17 36.61
N SER A 196 -9.45 3.89 36.10
CA SER A 196 -8.28 3.54 36.90
C SER A 196 -7.04 4.35 36.49
N ASP A 197 -6.14 4.55 37.44
CA ASP A 197 -4.84 5.20 37.18
C ASP A 197 -3.95 4.27 36.35
N PHE A 198 -3.49 4.76 35.20
CA PHE A 198 -2.48 4.13 34.36
C PHE A 198 -1.17 4.91 34.44
N VAL A 199 -0.08 4.23 34.82
CA VAL A 199 1.27 4.81 34.90
C VAL A 199 2.18 4.11 33.90
N PHE A 200 2.92 4.89 33.12
CA PHE A 200 3.81 4.40 32.06
C PHE A 200 5.12 5.19 32.02
N GLU A 201 6.18 4.58 31.47
CA GLU A 201 7.54 5.14 31.41
C GLU A 201 8.13 5.57 32.78
N ASP A 202 7.56 5.11 33.89
CA ASP A 202 7.83 5.61 35.25
C ASP A 202 7.73 7.16 35.39
N LEU A 203 7.10 7.82 34.43
CA LEU A 203 7.13 9.27 34.22
C LEU A 203 5.73 9.86 34.03
N PHE A 204 4.88 9.17 33.28
CA PHE A 204 3.57 9.66 32.87
C PHE A 204 2.45 8.92 33.60
N GLN A 205 1.33 9.62 33.81
CA GLN A 205 0.13 9.06 34.40
C GLN A 205 -1.11 9.64 33.74
N LEU A 206 -2.13 8.82 33.53
CA LEU A 206 -3.48 9.26 33.13
C LEU A 206 -4.54 8.34 33.74
N GLU A 207 -5.78 8.76 33.67
CA GLU A 207 -6.96 7.96 34.02
C GLU A 207 -7.48 7.25 32.76
N ALA A 208 -7.56 5.92 32.79
CA ALA A 208 -8.07 5.11 31.67
C ALA A 208 -9.34 4.35 32.10
N PRO A 209 -10.35 4.23 31.21
CA PRO A 209 -11.57 3.45 31.47
C PRO A 209 -11.34 1.94 31.30
N THR A 210 -10.12 1.50 31.05
CA THR A 210 -9.76 0.09 30.86
C THR A 210 -8.33 -0.16 31.34
N GLU A 211 -7.98 -1.43 31.55
CA GLU A 211 -6.61 -1.82 31.85
C GLU A 211 -5.75 -1.67 30.59
N MET A 212 -4.80 -0.74 30.63
CA MET A 212 -3.86 -0.50 29.53
C MET A 212 -2.68 -1.48 29.62
N ARG A 213 -2.34 -2.11 28.50
CA ARG A 213 -1.23 -3.08 28.40
C ARG A 213 -0.27 -2.70 27.30
N LEU A 214 1.01 -3.03 27.47
CA LEU A 214 2.02 -2.84 26.42
C LEU A 214 1.67 -3.77 25.25
N PHE A 215 1.33 -3.16 24.11
CA PHE A 215 0.98 -3.85 22.88
C PHE A 215 2.21 -4.10 22.04
N THR A 216 2.98 -3.04 21.77
CA THR A 216 4.21 -3.10 20.98
C THR A 216 5.31 -2.23 21.59
N GLU A 217 6.55 -2.66 21.38
CA GLU A 217 7.74 -1.89 21.66
C GLU A 217 8.68 -2.01 20.46
N THR A 218 8.97 -0.88 19.84
CA THR A 218 9.86 -0.77 18.70
C THR A 218 11.10 -0.01 19.14
N GLU A 219 12.24 -0.68 19.17
CA GLU A 219 13.53 -0.03 19.37
C GLU A 219 13.91 0.73 18.11
N GLY A 220 14.22 2.01 18.26
CA GLY A 220 14.78 2.83 17.22
C GLY A 220 16.23 2.42 16.94
N THR A 221 16.58 2.39 15.67
CA THR A 221 17.98 2.28 15.26
C THR A 221 18.68 3.62 15.50
N PRO A 222 20.03 3.66 15.52
CA PRO A 222 20.76 4.93 15.45
C PRO A 222 20.37 5.80 14.25
N ALA A 223 19.67 5.22 13.28
CA ALA A 223 19.20 5.85 12.08
C ALA A 223 17.75 6.36 12.14
N ASP A 224 17.15 6.47 13.33
CA ASP A 224 15.77 6.95 13.50
C ASP A 224 15.72 8.26 14.31
N GLU A 225 14.64 9.03 14.12
CA GLU A 225 14.39 10.26 14.91
C GLU A 225 13.97 9.94 16.35
N PHE A 226 13.44 8.73 16.56
CA PHE A 226 13.08 8.18 17.86
C PHE A 226 14.06 7.08 18.26
N LEU A 227 14.45 7.04 19.52
CA LEU A 227 15.26 5.98 20.12
C LEU A 227 14.43 4.73 20.40
N TYR A 228 13.15 4.90 20.72
CA TYR A 228 12.17 3.82 20.84
C TYR A 228 10.77 4.41 20.78
N THR A 229 9.81 3.57 20.43
CA THR A 229 8.38 3.83 20.51
C THR A 229 7.72 2.70 21.29
N ARG A 230 6.85 3.04 22.24
CA ARG A 230 6.06 2.09 23.02
C ARG A 230 4.60 2.44 22.89
N THR A 231 3.80 1.44 22.55
CA THR A 231 2.37 1.58 22.35
C THR A 231 1.64 0.72 23.38
N TYR A 232 0.77 1.35 24.14
CA TYR A 232 -0.10 0.71 25.10
C TYR A 232 -1.52 0.77 24.58
N THR A 233 -2.28 -0.30 24.73
CA THR A 233 -3.66 -0.40 24.27
C THR A 233 -4.56 -0.96 25.37
N GLY A 234 -5.85 -0.66 25.28
CA GLY A 234 -6.89 -1.28 26.07
C GLY A 234 -8.26 -1.06 25.43
N THR A 235 -9.14 -2.03 25.61
CA THR A 235 -10.52 -1.96 25.11
C THR A 235 -11.48 -1.92 26.30
N SER A 236 -12.48 -1.05 26.27
CA SER A 236 -13.53 -1.03 27.30
C SER A 236 -14.35 -2.32 27.26
N ASP A 237 -14.50 -2.96 28.41
CA ASP A 237 -15.31 -4.19 28.55
C ASP A 237 -16.80 -3.91 28.30
N PHE A 238 -17.27 -2.69 28.57
CA PHE A 238 -18.68 -2.32 28.48
C PHE A 238 -19.07 -1.71 27.14
N THR A 239 -18.23 -0.89 26.52
CA THR A 239 -18.55 -0.18 25.27
C THR A 239 -17.85 -0.75 24.04
N GLY A 240 -16.75 -1.48 24.23
CA GLY A 240 -15.84 -1.90 23.15
C GLY A 240 -14.92 -0.79 22.65
N GLY A 241 -14.98 0.41 23.25
CA GLY A 241 -14.14 1.55 22.88
C GLY A 241 -12.66 1.25 23.02
N LEU A 242 -11.88 1.61 21.99
CA LEU A 242 -10.44 1.42 21.96
C LEU A 242 -9.74 2.66 22.53
N TYR A 243 -8.77 2.44 23.41
CA TYR A 243 -7.92 3.46 24.01
C TYR A 243 -6.47 3.08 23.79
N MET A 244 -5.67 4.04 23.34
CA MET A 244 -4.26 3.82 23.04
C MET A 244 -3.42 4.98 23.55
N VAL A 245 -2.21 4.64 24.00
CA VAL A 245 -1.19 5.58 24.46
C VAL A 245 0.11 5.21 23.79
N GLU A 246 0.67 6.10 22.99
CA GLU A 246 1.99 5.93 22.40
C GLU A 246 2.98 6.92 23.02
N THR A 247 4.18 6.42 23.32
CA THR A 247 5.30 7.24 23.75
C THR A 247 6.52 6.99 22.88
N SER A 248 7.04 8.06 22.29
CA SER A 248 8.19 8.00 21.39
C SER A 248 9.32 8.87 21.95
N LYS A 249 10.45 8.24 22.26
CA LYS A 249 11.62 8.91 22.85
C LYS A 249 12.44 9.55 21.75
N LEU A 250 12.67 10.85 21.81
CA LEU A 250 13.41 11.55 20.76
C LEU A 250 14.91 11.31 20.83
N ASN A 251 15.54 11.28 19.66
CA ASN A 251 16.99 11.34 19.54
C ASN A 251 17.49 12.70 20.04
N SER A 252 18.57 12.69 20.82
CA SER A 252 19.24 13.90 21.33
C SER A 252 19.65 14.96 20.29
N LEU A 253 19.73 14.63 19.00
CA LEU A 253 20.00 15.59 17.91
C LEU A 253 18.73 16.17 17.27
N TYR A 254 17.55 15.71 17.68
CA TYR A 254 16.26 16.20 17.22
C TYR A 254 16.11 17.69 17.53
N ARG A 255 15.55 18.41 16.56
CA ARG A 255 15.23 19.83 16.69
C ARG A 255 14.02 20.17 15.84
N THR A 256 13.18 21.02 16.38
CA THR A 256 12.14 21.75 15.65
C THR A 256 12.22 23.24 15.98
N GLN A 257 11.99 24.11 15.01
CA GLN A 257 11.90 25.57 15.22
C GLN A 257 10.59 25.94 15.91
N ASP A 258 9.49 25.26 15.54
CA ASP A 258 8.14 25.54 16.01
C ASP A 258 7.43 24.26 16.41
N VAL A 259 7.20 24.12 17.71
CA VAL A 259 6.51 22.97 18.31
C VAL A 259 5.07 22.89 17.83
N ASP A 260 4.40 24.03 17.63
CA ASP A 260 3.00 24.04 17.19
C ASP A 260 2.90 23.56 15.73
N THR A 261 3.82 23.99 14.86
CA THR A 261 3.90 23.50 13.47
C THR A 261 4.21 22.00 13.42
N TYR A 262 5.15 21.53 14.24
CA TYR A 262 5.45 20.10 14.33
C TYR A 262 4.25 19.28 14.80
N LEU A 263 3.56 19.72 15.86
CA LEU A 263 2.36 19.04 16.37
C LEU A 263 1.23 19.00 15.32
N VAL A 264 1.06 20.09 14.55
CA VAL A 264 0.11 20.14 13.44
C VAL A 264 0.47 19.14 12.36
N GLY A 265 1.74 19.09 11.92
CA GLY A 265 2.21 18.13 10.93
C GLY A 265 2.04 16.68 11.39
N ALA A 266 2.45 16.39 12.64
CA ALA A 266 2.31 15.07 13.24
C ALA A 266 0.85 14.61 13.38
N LEU A 267 -0.12 15.52 13.45
CA LEU A 267 -1.54 15.18 13.39
C LEU A 267 -1.99 14.95 11.94
N ASP A 268 -1.56 15.81 11.03
CA ASP A 268 -1.98 15.74 9.62
C ASP A 268 -1.46 14.45 8.95
N ASP A 269 -0.30 13.95 9.38
CA ASP A 269 0.26 12.64 8.97
C ASP A 269 -0.57 11.43 9.44
N LEU A 270 -1.51 11.61 10.37
CA LEU A 270 -2.40 10.55 10.88
C LEU A 270 -3.75 10.49 10.17
N LEU A 271 -4.02 11.40 9.24
CA LEU A 271 -5.29 11.44 8.51
C LEU A 271 -5.31 10.40 7.39
N GLU A 272 -6.40 9.66 7.29
CA GLU A 272 -6.62 8.68 6.23
C GLU A 272 -7.50 9.20 5.09
N TYR A 273 -7.64 8.37 4.05
CA TYR A 273 -8.53 8.65 2.94
C TYR A 273 -9.99 8.84 3.42
N LYS A 274 -10.59 9.97 3.02
CA LYS A 274 -11.94 10.46 3.40
C LYS A 274 -12.09 10.93 4.86
N ASP A 275 -11.01 11.00 5.63
CA ASP A 275 -11.10 11.60 6.96
C ASP A 275 -11.45 13.09 6.88
N SER A 276 -12.21 13.54 7.88
CA SER A 276 -12.53 14.94 8.08
C SER A 276 -12.28 15.33 9.53
N ILE A 277 -11.54 16.42 9.72
CA ILE A 277 -11.30 17.00 11.03
C ILE A 277 -12.55 17.78 11.44
N ALA A 278 -13.30 17.27 12.42
CA ALA A 278 -14.46 17.95 12.98
C ALA A 278 -14.05 19.05 13.97
N GLU A 279 -13.03 18.78 14.78
CA GLU A 279 -12.51 19.69 15.80
C GLU A 279 -10.98 19.59 15.81
N LYS A 280 -10.27 20.72 15.92
CA LYS A 280 -8.81 20.81 16.07
C LYS A 280 -8.45 22.02 16.90
N GLU A 281 -7.69 21.81 17.97
CA GLU A 281 -7.26 22.89 18.86
C GLU A 281 -5.85 22.65 19.41
N LEU A 282 -5.09 23.73 19.57
CA LEU A 282 -3.85 23.71 20.33
C LEU A 282 -4.18 23.85 21.81
N ILE A 283 -3.69 22.92 22.61
CA ILE A 283 -4.00 22.79 24.03
C ILE A 283 -2.76 23.05 24.91
N ASP A 284 -3.02 23.35 26.17
CA ASP A 284 -2.02 23.37 27.24
C ASP A 284 -2.58 22.56 28.42
N ILE A 285 -1.96 21.42 28.71
CA ILE A 285 -2.33 20.56 29.84
C ILE A 285 -1.20 20.64 30.85
N ASN A 286 -1.42 21.30 31.98
CA ASN A 286 -0.45 21.40 33.07
C ASN A 286 0.93 21.96 32.61
N GLY A 287 0.95 22.89 31.65
CA GLY A 287 2.17 23.48 31.10
C GLY A 287 2.82 22.66 29.98
N VAL A 288 2.17 21.58 29.52
CA VAL A 288 2.56 20.78 28.36
C VAL A 288 1.80 21.28 27.14
N ARG A 289 2.54 21.68 26.11
CA ARG A 289 1.97 22.07 24.83
C ARG A 289 1.55 20.83 24.04
N GLY A 290 0.34 20.85 23.51
CA GLY A 290 -0.18 19.78 22.67
C GLY A 290 -1.16 20.26 21.60
N ILE A 291 -1.61 19.33 20.79
CA ILE A 291 -2.71 19.50 19.85
C ILE A 291 -3.73 18.39 20.10
N ARG A 292 -5.01 18.72 19.98
CA ARG A 292 -6.12 17.77 20.04
C ARG A 292 -6.95 17.87 18.79
N ALA A 293 -7.41 16.73 18.29
CA ALA A 293 -8.36 16.68 17.21
C ALA A 293 -9.40 15.57 17.39
N ARG A 294 -10.57 15.80 16.79
CA ARG A 294 -11.63 14.82 16.60
C ARG A 294 -11.80 14.60 15.10
N ILE A 295 -11.64 13.37 14.67
CA ILE A 295 -11.69 12.97 13.26
C ILE A 295 -12.94 12.11 13.03
N LEU A 296 -13.62 12.41 11.93
CA LEU A 296 -14.79 11.69 11.46
C LEU A 296 -14.51 11.09 10.09
N ASN A 297 -14.83 9.80 9.94
CA ASN A 297 -14.81 9.13 8.65
C ASN A 297 -16.24 8.73 8.26
N PRO A 298 -16.71 9.05 7.04
CA PRO A 298 -18.08 8.75 6.62
C PRO A 298 -18.38 7.25 6.49
N ASN A 299 -17.37 6.39 6.40
CA ASN A 299 -17.53 4.95 6.20
C ASN A 299 -17.80 4.17 7.52
N THR A 300 -17.68 4.82 8.68
CA THR A 300 -17.90 4.20 9.99
C THR A 300 -18.63 5.14 10.95
N ASN A 301 -19.22 4.58 12.01
CA ASN A 301 -19.79 5.35 13.12
C ASN A 301 -18.83 5.47 14.31
N VAL A 302 -17.63 4.89 14.21
CA VAL A 302 -16.52 5.10 15.14
C VAL A 302 -15.90 6.47 14.86
N GLN A 303 -15.62 7.21 15.91
CA GLN A 303 -14.98 8.52 15.85
C GLN A 303 -13.62 8.44 16.52
N GLN A 304 -12.65 9.11 15.93
CA GLN A 304 -11.28 9.09 16.45
C GLN A 304 -11.02 10.38 17.23
N PHE A 305 -10.36 10.23 18.37
CA PHE A 305 -9.85 11.34 19.15
C PHE A 305 -8.35 11.19 19.29
N ILE A 306 -7.62 12.22 18.86
CA ILE A 306 -6.16 12.23 18.89
C ILE A 306 -5.70 13.41 19.74
N GLN A 307 -4.80 13.17 20.67
CA GLN A 307 -4.11 14.20 21.42
C GLN A 307 -2.60 13.95 21.41
N THR A 308 -1.87 14.80 20.71
CA THR A 308 -0.41 14.73 20.62
C THR A 308 0.21 15.81 21.50
N MET A 309 1.15 15.43 22.35
CA MET A 309 1.79 16.29 23.33
C MET A 309 3.30 16.16 23.27
N TYR A 310 3.99 17.28 23.45
CA TYR A 310 5.44 17.30 23.54
C TYR A 310 5.86 17.46 25.01
N VAL A 311 6.44 16.42 25.61
CA VAL A 311 6.83 16.41 27.02
C VAL A 311 8.32 16.07 27.18
N ASP A 312 9.11 17.07 27.57
CA ASP A 312 10.57 16.97 27.74
C ASP A 312 11.32 16.44 26.50
N ASP A 313 11.62 15.15 26.41
CA ASP A 313 12.25 14.47 25.27
C ASP A 313 11.40 13.32 24.72
N HIS A 314 10.10 13.38 24.97
CA HIS A 314 9.11 12.44 24.45
C HIS A 314 8.04 13.16 23.63
N LEU A 315 7.63 12.51 22.55
CA LEU A 315 6.31 12.70 21.96
C LEU A 315 5.36 11.72 22.66
N VAL A 316 4.25 12.23 23.19
CA VAL A 316 3.20 11.41 23.81
C VAL A 316 1.92 11.59 23.02
N GLN A 317 1.36 10.50 22.52
CA GLN A 317 0.11 10.50 21.77
C GLN A 317 -0.93 9.70 22.53
N LEU A 318 -2.10 10.31 22.74
CA LEU A 318 -3.29 9.63 23.22
C LEU A 318 -4.24 9.47 22.04
N TYR A 319 -4.74 8.27 21.83
CA TYR A 319 -5.62 7.94 20.74
C TYR A 319 -6.83 7.17 21.26
N SER A 320 -8.01 7.42 20.72
CA SER A 320 -9.22 6.67 21.08
C SER A 320 -10.16 6.53 19.89
N CYS A 321 -10.74 5.34 19.74
CA CYS A 321 -11.73 5.02 18.71
C CYS A 321 -13.03 4.56 19.38
N VAL A 322 -14.03 5.44 19.38
CA VAL A 322 -15.26 5.24 20.16
C VAL A 322 -16.53 5.62 19.40
N GLY A 323 -17.66 5.03 19.80
CA GLY A 323 -18.98 5.39 19.29
C GLY A 323 -19.58 6.61 20.00
N GLN A 324 -20.65 7.18 19.43
CA GLN A 324 -21.30 8.38 19.99
C GLN A 324 -21.81 8.20 21.43
N GLU A 325 -22.36 7.04 21.77
CA GLU A 325 -22.88 6.78 23.13
C GLU A 325 -21.79 6.85 24.20
N GLU A 326 -20.58 6.39 23.88
CA GLU A 326 -19.44 6.44 24.80
C GLU A 326 -18.89 7.87 24.98
N ILE A 327 -18.92 8.65 23.90
CA ILE A 327 -18.63 10.10 23.97
C ILE A 327 -19.61 10.77 24.94
N ASP A 328 -20.89 10.40 24.88
CA ASP A 328 -21.94 10.97 25.73
C ASP A 328 -21.81 10.55 27.22
N LEU A 329 -21.16 9.41 27.52
CA LEU A 329 -20.79 9.00 28.88
C LEU A 329 -19.63 9.83 29.46
N GLY A 330 -18.89 10.55 28.62
CA GLY A 330 -17.80 11.43 29.05
C GLY A 330 -16.46 10.74 29.34
N LEU A 331 -16.32 9.45 29.02
CA LEU A 331 -15.08 8.67 29.24
C LEU A 331 -13.87 9.27 28.51
N ILE A 332 -14.07 9.72 27.26
CA ILE A 332 -13.04 10.38 26.44
C ILE A 332 -12.49 11.64 27.11
N ASN A 333 -13.35 12.45 27.72
CA ASN A 333 -12.91 13.69 28.37
C ASN A 333 -12.05 13.39 29.61
N GLY A 334 -12.38 12.32 30.35
CA GLY A 334 -11.55 11.82 31.45
C GLY A 334 -10.19 11.35 30.95
N PHE A 335 -10.17 10.50 29.92
CA PHE A 335 -8.94 9.96 29.34
C PHE A 335 -8.00 11.05 28.81
N LEU A 336 -8.49 11.95 27.94
CA LEU A 336 -7.67 12.99 27.33
C LEU A 336 -7.30 14.12 28.30
N GLY A 337 -8.13 14.37 29.32
CA GLY A 337 -7.98 15.47 30.28
C GLY A 337 -7.18 15.15 31.53
N SER A 338 -6.94 13.86 31.84
CA SER A 338 -6.31 13.41 33.08
C SER A 338 -4.78 13.30 33.00
N PHE A 339 -4.17 13.58 31.85
CA PHE A 339 -2.73 13.43 31.66
C PHE A 339 -1.91 14.29 32.64
N THR A 340 -1.03 13.63 33.37
CA THR A 340 -0.06 14.22 34.29
C THR A 340 1.31 13.57 34.11
N TYR A 341 2.36 14.24 34.57
CA TYR A 341 3.71 13.71 34.51
C TYR A 341 4.53 14.14 35.72
N THR A 342 5.43 13.26 36.16
CA THR A 342 6.26 13.47 37.35
C THR A 342 7.68 13.79 36.92
N ARG A 343 8.03 15.07 36.87
CA ARG A 343 9.34 15.53 36.42
C ARG A 343 10.50 14.89 37.21
N LYS A 344 11.34 14.08 36.55
CA LYS A 344 12.53 13.45 37.16
C LYS A 344 13.87 13.82 36.49
N ALA A 345 13.88 14.31 35.24
CA ALA A 345 15.10 14.54 34.44
C ALA A 345 15.28 16.01 33.99
N PRO A 346 16.51 16.43 33.60
CA PRO A 346 16.72 17.70 32.90
C PRO A 346 16.05 17.68 31.52
N LYS A 347 15.36 18.78 31.19
CA LYS A 347 14.60 18.95 29.96
C LYS A 347 15.54 19.03 28.74
N MET A 348 15.31 18.21 27.72
CA MET A 348 15.92 18.40 26.41
C MET A 348 15.37 19.68 25.78
N ASP A 349 16.26 20.53 25.27
CA ASP A 349 15.86 21.71 24.50
C ASP A 349 15.85 21.36 23.01
N ILE A 350 14.69 20.98 22.51
CA ILE A 350 14.44 20.70 21.10
C ILE A 350 14.42 21.92 20.18
N ARG A 351 14.52 23.13 20.74
CA ARG A 351 14.67 24.35 19.91
C ARG A 351 16.13 24.78 19.81
N ALA A 352 16.99 24.22 20.66
CA ALA A 352 18.40 24.54 20.65
C ALA A 352 19.05 24.11 19.32
N PRO A 353 19.92 24.93 18.72
CA PRO A 353 20.69 24.54 17.54
C PRO A 353 21.55 23.31 17.82
N LYS A 354 21.42 22.25 17.00
CA LYS A 354 22.21 21.00 17.10
C LYS A 354 23.21 20.80 15.95
N THR A 355 23.28 21.72 15.01
CA THR A 355 24.12 21.65 13.80
C THR A 355 25.59 21.36 14.11
N LYS A 356 26.15 21.94 15.19
CA LYS A 356 27.53 21.63 15.62
C LYS A 356 27.71 20.20 16.10
N GLU A 357 26.72 19.67 16.81
CA GLU A 357 26.73 18.29 17.29
C GLU A 357 26.57 17.32 16.10
N ILE A 358 25.70 17.66 15.13
CA ILE A 358 25.52 16.90 13.89
C ILE A 358 26.82 16.87 13.07
N VAL A 359 27.44 18.02 12.80
CA VAL A 359 28.71 18.08 12.05
C VAL A 359 29.82 17.34 12.80
N ALA A 360 29.91 17.46 14.13
CA ALA A 360 30.88 16.71 14.91
C ALA A 360 30.65 15.18 14.82
N ALA A 361 29.39 14.74 14.78
CA ALA A 361 29.02 13.34 14.62
C ALA A 361 29.39 12.80 13.22
N LEU A 362 29.13 13.58 12.17
CA LEU A 362 29.52 13.27 10.79
C LEU A 362 31.04 13.16 10.58
N LEU A 363 31.82 13.90 11.38
CA LEU A 363 33.29 13.90 11.34
C LEU A 363 33.93 12.91 12.32
N SER A 364 33.12 12.11 13.03
CA SER A 364 33.62 11.11 13.97
C SER A 364 34.26 9.93 13.25
N SER A 365 35.24 9.28 13.89
CA SER A 365 35.75 7.97 13.45
C SER A 365 34.86 6.80 13.88
N ASP A 366 33.91 7.04 14.79
CA ASP A 366 32.94 6.05 15.27
C ASP A 366 31.75 5.98 14.31
N THR A 367 31.57 4.82 13.66
CA THR A 367 30.52 4.57 12.67
C THR A 367 29.11 4.75 13.24
N THR A 368 28.91 4.55 14.55
CA THR A 368 27.63 4.79 15.21
C THR A 368 27.33 6.29 15.29
N GLN A 369 28.36 7.11 15.55
CA GLN A 369 28.21 8.56 15.54
C GLN A 369 28.02 9.10 14.12
N VAL A 370 28.72 8.54 13.12
CA VAL A 370 28.50 8.93 11.72
C VAL A 370 27.06 8.65 11.30
N LYS A 371 26.53 7.44 11.56
CA LYS A 371 25.12 7.10 11.28
C LYS A 371 24.15 8.03 11.99
N ARG A 372 24.41 8.33 13.27
CA ARG A 372 23.59 9.27 14.05
C ARG A 372 23.60 10.68 13.43
N GLY A 373 24.74 11.14 12.92
CA GLY A 373 24.86 12.41 12.20
C GLY A 373 24.14 12.40 10.85
N GLN A 374 24.32 11.33 10.07
CA GLN A 374 23.66 11.12 8.76
C GLN A 374 22.14 11.23 8.90
N THR A 375 21.56 10.46 9.81
CA THR A 375 20.12 10.49 10.00
C THR A 375 19.62 11.82 10.54
N ALA A 376 20.39 12.49 11.41
CA ALA A 376 19.98 13.82 11.86
C ALA A 376 19.81 14.80 10.70
N LEU A 377 20.50 14.63 9.56
CA LEU A 377 20.25 15.45 8.36
C LEU A 377 18.82 15.29 7.80
N LEU A 378 18.15 14.17 8.06
CA LEU A 378 16.82 13.83 7.54
C LEU A 378 15.66 14.40 8.35
N TYR A 379 15.82 14.59 9.67
CA TYR A 379 14.75 15.06 10.56
C TYR A 379 15.05 16.41 11.24
N HIS A 380 16.30 16.88 11.20
CA HIS A 380 16.66 18.12 11.87
C HIS A 380 16.13 19.33 11.10
N ASP A 381 15.39 20.19 11.80
CA ASP A 381 14.88 21.44 11.24
C ASP A 381 16.00 22.49 11.16
N PHE A 382 16.73 22.49 10.04
CA PHE A 382 17.79 23.45 9.75
C PHE A 382 17.26 24.86 9.48
N THR A 383 18.07 25.86 9.80
CA THR A 383 17.82 27.28 9.54
C THR A 383 18.88 27.88 8.62
N THR A 384 18.61 29.06 8.09
CA THR A 384 19.60 29.86 7.34
C THR A 384 20.88 30.14 8.12
N ALA A 385 20.85 30.13 9.46
CA ALA A 385 22.02 30.32 10.31
C ALA A 385 22.94 29.08 10.37
N ASP A 386 22.47 27.93 9.90
CA ASP A 386 23.20 26.66 9.93
C ASP A 386 24.06 26.46 8.66
N ILE A 387 23.72 27.15 7.56
CA ILE A 387 24.23 26.89 6.21
C ILE A 387 25.75 27.07 6.10
N ASP A 388 26.33 28.11 6.71
CA ASP A 388 27.79 28.32 6.70
C ASP A 388 28.55 27.13 7.33
N LEU A 389 27.96 26.53 8.38
CA LEU A 389 28.55 25.38 9.05
C LEU A 389 28.40 24.10 8.22
N LEU A 390 27.26 23.91 7.56
CA LEU A 390 27.02 22.79 6.65
C LEU A 390 27.94 22.87 5.41
N LEU A 391 28.07 24.05 4.80
CA LEU A 391 29.02 24.30 3.70
C LEU A 391 30.47 24.03 4.13
N SER A 392 30.85 24.44 5.34
CA SER A 392 32.16 24.11 5.88
C SER A 392 32.34 22.60 6.05
N ALA A 393 31.30 21.87 6.48
CA ALA A 393 31.29 20.42 6.61
C ALA A 393 31.53 19.69 5.27
N MET A 394 31.13 20.30 4.15
CA MET A 394 31.42 19.78 2.80
C MET A 394 32.92 19.69 2.51
N SER A 395 33.77 20.54 3.10
CA SER A 395 35.22 20.56 2.79
C SER A 395 36.07 19.57 3.61
N TYR A 396 35.48 18.81 4.53
CA TYR A 396 36.25 17.84 5.33
C TYR A 396 36.39 16.49 4.63
N GLU A 397 37.61 15.94 4.64
CA GLU A 397 37.87 14.55 4.27
C GLU A 397 37.31 13.64 5.38
N ALA A 398 36.29 12.82 5.07
CA ALA A 398 35.93 11.72 5.96
C ALA A 398 36.81 10.51 5.65
N VAL A 399 36.83 9.53 6.56
CA VAL A 399 37.49 8.25 6.31
C VAL A 399 36.74 7.52 5.18
N GLU A 400 37.44 7.20 4.07
CA GLU A 400 36.87 6.72 2.79
C GLU A 400 35.85 5.57 2.92
N ASP A 401 35.92 4.74 3.97
CA ASP A 401 35.07 3.57 4.17
C ASP A 401 33.74 3.82 4.95
N GLN A 402 33.37 5.07 5.25
CA GLN A 402 32.22 5.38 6.14
C GLN A 402 31.03 6.12 5.50
N GLY A 403 30.80 5.94 4.19
CA GLY A 403 29.68 6.60 3.50
C GLY A 403 29.95 8.08 3.22
N TYR A 404 31.20 8.41 2.88
CA TYR A 404 31.69 9.76 2.61
C TYR A 404 30.82 10.51 1.60
N GLU A 405 30.52 9.90 0.45
CA GLU A 405 29.72 10.53 -0.60
C GLU A 405 28.29 10.80 -0.12
N LYS A 406 27.67 9.82 0.56
CA LYS A 406 26.34 9.96 1.17
C LYS A 406 26.25 11.13 2.15
N ASN A 407 27.27 11.32 2.99
CA ASN A 407 27.30 12.46 3.91
C ASN A 407 27.27 13.80 3.17
N LYS A 408 27.94 13.88 2.02
CA LYS A 408 27.98 15.11 1.22
C LYS A 408 26.66 15.33 0.50
N THR A 409 26.05 14.29 -0.05
CA THR A 409 24.75 14.40 -0.71
C THR A 409 23.67 14.87 0.27
N ASP A 410 23.60 14.28 1.45
CA ASP A 410 22.59 14.63 2.47
C ASP A 410 22.75 16.07 3.01
N LEU A 411 23.97 16.63 2.96
CA LEU A 411 24.24 18.03 3.34
C LEU A 411 23.76 19.04 2.28
N ILE A 412 23.68 18.65 1.00
CA ILE A 412 23.32 19.55 -0.10
C ILE A 412 21.87 20.02 0.04
N ILE A 413 20.95 19.12 0.37
CA ILE A 413 19.51 19.40 0.48
C ILE A 413 19.20 20.60 1.40
N PRO A 414 19.64 20.64 2.67
CA PRO A 414 19.39 21.81 3.52
C PRO A 414 20.13 23.07 3.02
N ILE A 415 21.29 22.94 2.38
CA ILE A 415 22.04 24.07 1.81
C ILE A 415 21.27 24.73 0.66
N THR A 416 20.72 23.95 -0.26
CA THR A 416 20.02 24.47 -1.45
C THR A 416 18.64 25.01 -1.08
N LYS A 417 17.88 24.33 -0.21
CA LYS A 417 16.53 24.74 0.21
C LYS A 417 16.50 26.04 1.02
N LEU A 418 17.52 26.30 1.83
CA LEU A 418 17.55 27.45 2.76
C LEU A 418 18.62 28.49 2.39
N GLY A 419 19.47 28.17 1.41
CA GLY A 419 20.59 29.01 1.03
C GLY A 419 20.19 30.26 0.26
N ASN A 420 21.15 31.17 0.11
CA ASN A 420 21.01 32.40 -0.67
C ASN A 420 22.12 32.45 -1.73
N GLN A 421 22.19 33.54 -2.47
CA GLN A 421 23.24 33.77 -3.47
C GLN A 421 24.68 33.47 -3.00
N SER A 422 25.06 33.86 -1.78
CA SER A 422 26.42 33.59 -1.25
C SER A 422 26.65 32.11 -0.96
N HIS A 423 25.63 31.40 -0.49
CA HIS A 423 25.70 29.96 -0.24
C HIS A 423 25.78 29.16 -1.54
N MET A 424 25.04 29.58 -2.57
CA MET A 424 25.14 29.02 -3.92
C MET A 424 26.56 29.19 -4.49
N ASP A 425 27.17 30.37 -4.33
CA ASP A 425 28.55 30.60 -4.77
C ASP A 425 29.56 29.73 -3.99
N GLY A 426 29.30 29.47 -2.71
CA GLY A 426 30.09 28.54 -1.89
C GLY A 426 29.98 27.09 -2.37
N LEU A 427 28.77 26.64 -2.70
CA LEU A 427 28.53 25.29 -3.21
C LEU A 427 29.17 25.10 -4.60
N LEU A 428 29.08 26.10 -5.48
CA LEU A 428 29.80 26.11 -6.76
C LEU A 428 31.31 26.07 -6.59
N ALA A 429 31.86 26.79 -5.60
CA ALA A 429 33.29 26.75 -5.31
C ALA A 429 33.74 25.37 -4.82
N TYR A 430 32.87 24.63 -4.12
CA TYR A 430 33.12 23.23 -3.75
C TYR A 430 33.01 22.29 -4.95
N TYR A 431 31.99 22.45 -5.80
CA TYR A 431 31.83 21.69 -7.05
C TYR A 431 33.08 21.74 -7.95
N GLN A 432 33.71 22.92 -8.05
CA GLN A 432 34.87 23.16 -8.92
C GLN A 432 36.21 22.65 -8.37
N GLN A 433 36.22 22.00 -7.20
CA GLN A 433 37.45 21.44 -6.65
C GLN A 433 37.80 20.11 -7.34
N ASP A 434 39.08 19.92 -7.67
CA ASP A 434 39.56 18.72 -8.38
C ASP A 434 39.24 17.40 -7.66
N GLN A 435 39.13 17.43 -6.32
CA GLN A 435 38.85 16.27 -5.48
C GLN A 435 37.36 16.00 -5.23
N THR A 436 36.44 16.83 -5.74
CA THR A 436 35.01 16.62 -5.50
C THR A 436 34.52 15.42 -6.30
N PRO A 437 33.97 14.37 -5.64
CA PRO A 437 33.51 13.18 -6.35
C PRO A 437 32.39 13.49 -7.36
N GLU A 438 32.37 12.82 -8.51
CA GLU A 438 31.36 13.06 -9.56
C GLU A 438 29.93 12.84 -9.05
N LYS A 439 29.70 11.88 -8.13
CA LYS A 439 28.38 11.68 -7.52
C LYS A 439 27.92 12.89 -6.70
N VAL A 440 28.84 13.56 -6.01
CA VAL A 440 28.54 14.79 -5.27
C VAL A 440 28.32 15.96 -6.23
N ARG A 441 29.06 16.01 -7.35
CA ARG A 441 28.84 17.00 -8.41
C ARG A 441 27.46 16.85 -9.05
N GLU A 442 27.05 15.62 -9.34
CA GLU A 442 25.71 15.26 -9.81
C GLU A 442 24.63 15.76 -8.83
N GLU A 443 24.77 15.48 -7.53
CA GLU A 443 23.80 15.90 -6.52
C GLU A 443 23.71 17.43 -6.37
N ILE A 444 24.84 18.14 -6.48
CA ILE A 444 24.83 19.62 -6.46
C ILE A 444 24.01 20.16 -7.64
N VAL A 445 24.14 19.54 -8.81
CA VAL A 445 23.44 19.92 -10.03
C VAL A 445 21.95 19.58 -9.93
N SER A 446 21.60 18.39 -9.43
CA SER A 446 20.21 17.96 -9.27
C SER A 446 19.43 18.88 -8.31
N GLU A 447 20.06 19.30 -7.22
CA GLU A 447 19.45 20.15 -6.19
C GLU A 447 19.59 21.66 -6.46
N PHE A 448 20.29 22.06 -7.52
CA PHE A 448 20.68 23.45 -7.75
C PHE A 448 19.48 24.40 -7.91
N LEU A 449 18.37 23.92 -8.47
CA LEU A 449 17.17 24.72 -8.67
C LEU A 449 16.37 24.98 -7.39
N ASN A 450 16.70 24.31 -6.28
CA ASN A 450 16.07 24.58 -4.99
C ASN A 450 16.50 25.92 -4.38
N PHE A 451 17.55 26.56 -4.89
CA PHE A 451 17.85 27.96 -4.57
C PHE A 451 16.74 28.86 -5.14
N GLN A 452 15.98 29.52 -4.26
CA GLN A 452 14.88 30.44 -4.63
C GLN A 452 15.34 31.78 -5.25
N GLU A 453 16.54 31.83 -5.84
CA GLU A 453 17.20 33.02 -6.33
C GLU A 453 16.94 33.25 -7.83
N LEU A 454 16.78 34.52 -8.24
CA LEU A 454 16.45 34.93 -9.62
C LEU A 454 17.47 34.52 -10.70
N GLN A 455 18.61 33.91 -10.33
CA GLN A 455 19.71 33.56 -11.25
C GLN A 455 20.17 32.10 -11.15
N ALA A 456 19.52 31.26 -10.32
CA ALA A 456 19.88 29.85 -10.17
C ALA A 456 19.89 29.13 -11.53
N ASP A 457 18.82 29.29 -12.31
CA ASP A 457 18.66 28.73 -13.66
C ASP A 457 19.86 29.00 -14.57
N LYS A 458 20.31 30.27 -14.59
CA LYS A 458 21.35 30.70 -15.52
C LYS A 458 22.68 30.08 -15.12
N LYS A 459 22.98 30.10 -13.81
CA LYS A 459 24.20 29.53 -13.27
C LYS A 459 24.25 28.01 -13.49
N LEU A 460 23.12 27.32 -13.32
CA LEU A 460 23.01 25.90 -13.62
C LEU A 460 23.31 25.62 -15.11
N MET A 461 22.65 26.35 -16.01
CA MET A 461 22.87 26.15 -17.46
C MET A 461 24.29 26.50 -17.88
N ASP A 462 24.87 27.58 -17.34
CA ASP A 462 26.28 27.94 -17.58
C ASP A 462 27.22 26.84 -17.06
N LEU A 463 26.93 26.25 -15.89
CA LEU A 463 27.70 25.15 -15.30
C LEU A 463 27.64 23.89 -16.17
N LEU A 464 26.45 23.43 -16.53
CA LEU A 464 26.23 22.25 -17.35
C LEU A 464 26.92 22.34 -18.72
N LEU A 465 27.00 23.55 -19.30
CA LEU A 465 27.65 23.76 -20.60
C LEU A 465 29.18 23.86 -20.53
N THR A 466 29.74 24.24 -19.38
CA THR A 466 31.17 24.54 -19.26
C THR A 466 31.95 23.50 -18.50
N ASP A 467 31.35 22.90 -17.47
CA ASP A 467 31.95 21.91 -16.60
C ASP A 467 30.88 20.98 -16.01
N PRO A 468 30.21 20.15 -16.83
CA PRO A 468 29.17 19.24 -16.35
C PRO A 468 29.74 18.09 -15.48
N PRO A 469 28.93 17.51 -14.58
CA PRO A 469 29.31 16.30 -13.88
C PRO A 469 29.40 15.14 -14.88
N LYS A 470 30.25 14.16 -14.59
CA LYS A 470 30.37 12.94 -15.40
C LYS A 470 29.50 11.84 -14.83
N ARG A 471 28.89 11.06 -15.72
CA ARG A 471 28.12 9.88 -15.31
C ARG A 471 29.05 8.74 -14.94
N THR A 472 28.97 8.26 -13.69
CA THR A 472 29.77 7.15 -13.19
C THR A 472 28.99 5.85 -13.00
N GLU A 473 27.66 5.91 -13.12
CA GLU A 473 26.75 4.78 -12.95
C GLU A 473 25.49 4.93 -13.81
N GLU A 474 24.66 3.89 -13.84
CA GLU A 474 23.42 3.89 -14.63
C GLU A 474 22.40 4.91 -14.10
N THR A 475 22.28 5.08 -12.79
CA THR A 475 21.43 6.13 -12.22
C THR A 475 22.11 7.49 -12.32
N PHE A 476 21.50 8.44 -13.02
CA PHE A 476 22.05 9.79 -13.18
C PHE A 476 20.96 10.84 -12.97
N LEU A 477 20.92 11.44 -11.77
CA LEU A 477 19.83 12.30 -11.30
C LEU A 477 20.07 13.78 -11.56
N ALA A 478 21.05 14.14 -12.39
CA ALA A 478 21.41 15.53 -12.68
C ALA A 478 20.22 16.40 -13.13
N PHE A 479 19.17 15.78 -13.71
CA PHE A 479 17.98 16.46 -14.23
C PHE A 479 16.71 16.29 -13.39
N TYR A 480 16.81 15.73 -12.19
CA TYR A 480 15.64 15.44 -11.35
C TYR A 480 14.69 16.66 -11.18
N GLN A 481 15.23 17.86 -10.94
CA GLN A 481 14.43 19.10 -10.81
C GLN A 481 14.14 19.79 -12.17
N LEU A 482 14.78 19.34 -13.25
CA LEU A 482 14.59 19.88 -14.60
C LEU A 482 13.35 19.30 -15.29
N GLU A 483 12.96 18.06 -14.97
CA GLU A 483 11.78 17.38 -15.52
C GLU A 483 10.49 18.18 -15.31
N ASP A 484 10.33 18.83 -14.15
CA ASP A 484 9.16 19.66 -13.82
C ASP A 484 9.29 21.15 -14.26
N SER A 485 10.40 21.52 -14.92
CA SER A 485 10.77 22.93 -15.13
C SER A 485 10.55 23.43 -16.57
N LEU A 486 9.31 23.41 -17.05
CA LEU A 486 8.88 23.98 -18.35
C LEU A 486 9.42 25.39 -18.64
N HIS A 487 9.57 26.21 -17.59
CA HIS A 487 10.09 27.58 -17.70
C HIS A 487 11.57 27.62 -18.15
N LEU A 488 12.38 26.61 -17.81
CA LEU A 488 13.78 26.51 -18.19
C LEU A 488 13.94 26.13 -19.65
N ILE A 489 13.15 25.17 -20.10
CA ILE A 489 13.07 24.77 -21.51
C ILE A 489 12.78 25.99 -22.38
N LYS A 490 11.76 26.79 -21.99
CA LYS A 490 11.39 28.02 -22.70
C LYS A 490 12.52 29.04 -22.76
N LYS A 491 13.30 29.14 -21.69
CA LYS A 491 14.32 30.17 -21.50
C LYS A 491 15.66 29.80 -22.14
N TYR A 492 15.97 28.51 -22.23
CA TYR A 492 17.29 27.99 -22.64
C TYR A 492 17.26 26.88 -23.71
N PRO A 493 16.42 26.96 -24.77
CA PRO A 493 16.27 25.85 -25.72
C PRO A 493 17.56 25.54 -26.50
N GLN A 494 18.35 26.57 -26.82
CA GLN A 494 19.61 26.40 -27.53
C GLN A 494 20.71 25.77 -26.66
N GLN A 495 20.70 26.08 -25.37
CA GLN A 495 21.64 25.51 -24.41
C GLN A 495 21.34 24.04 -24.14
N LEU A 496 20.06 23.66 -24.04
CA LEU A 496 19.66 22.25 -23.93
C LEU A 496 20.07 21.46 -25.19
N ALA A 497 19.85 22.02 -26.39
CA ALA A 497 20.33 21.42 -27.63
C ALA A 497 21.86 21.32 -27.72
N ALA A 498 22.59 22.28 -27.14
CA ALA A 498 24.05 22.22 -27.05
C ALA A 498 24.52 21.14 -26.06
N LEU A 499 23.82 21.00 -24.93
CA LEU A 499 24.11 20.00 -23.89
C LEU A 499 23.85 18.57 -24.37
N TYR A 500 22.91 18.37 -25.29
CA TYR A 500 22.66 17.07 -25.96
C TYR A 500 23.91 16.47 -26.62
N ARG A 501 24.92 17.30 -26.94
CA ARG A 501 26.21 16.81 -27.47
C ARG A 501 27.06 16.10 -26.43
N ASN A 502 26.74 16.22 -25.15
CA ASN A 502 27.34 15.43 -24.08
C ASN A 502 26.56 14.13 -23.95
N ASP A 503 27.22 13.01 -24.23
CA ASP A 503 26.62 11.67 -24.21
C ASP A 503 26.01 11.35 -22.83
N ASP A 504 26.59 11.83 -21.72
CA ASP A 504 26.09 11.55 -20.35
C ASP A 504 24.66 12.06 -20.07
N PHE A 505 24.17 13.03 -20.84
CA PHE A 505 22.87 13.69 -20.64
C PHE A 505 21.80 13.29 -21.67
N LYS A 506 22.12 12.39 -22.60
CA LYS A 506 21.25 12.11 -23.75
C LYS A 506 19.92 11.50 -23.38
N ASP A 507 19.92 10.47 -22.54
CA ASP A 507 18.70 9.81 -22.05
C ASP A 507 17.79 10.78 -21.30
N LEU A 508 18.35 11.64 -20.45
CA LEU A 508 17.61 12.66 -19.72
C LEU A 508 16.96 13.70 -20.66
N LEU A 509 17.70 14.19 -21.65
CA LEU A 509 17.19 15.19 -22.61
C LEU A 509 16.17 14.60 -23.59
N VAL A 510 16.35 13.34 -23.98
CA VAL A 510 15.40 12.62 -24.84
C VAL A 510 14.13 12.29 -24.04
N GLY A 511 14.26 11.87 -22.78
CA GLY A 511 13.15 11.64 -21.87
C GLY A 511 12.30 12.89 -21.68
N LEU A 512 12.94 14.01 -21.33
CA LEU A 512 12.29 15.32 -21.22
C LEU A 512 11.49 15.66 -22.49
N TYR A 513 12.08 15.46 -23.67
CA TYR A 513 11.38 15.73 -24.92
C TYR A 513 10.21 14.76 -25.16
N ALA A 514 10.41 13.48 -24.93
CA ALA A 514 9.41 12.42 -25.12
C ALA A 514 8.20 12.61 -24.20
N ASP A 515 8.41 12.91 -22.92
CA ASP A 515 7.34 13.09 -21.94
C ASP A 515 6.41 14.25 -22.33
N HIS A 516 6.97 15.33 -22.89
CA HIS A 516 6.18 16.48 -23.34
C HIS A 516 5.41 16.24 -24.64
N ILE A 517 5.94 15.49 -25.61
CA ILE A 517 5.17 15.16 -26.82
C ILE A 517 4.03 14.17 -26.53
N MET A 518 4.18 13.32 -25.50
CA MET A 518 3.13 12.38 -25.06
C MET A 518 2.02 13.08 -24.27
N GLY A 519 2.31 14.21 -23.61
CA GLY A 519 1.37 14.93 -22.73
C GLY A 519 0.33 15.83 -23.41
N GLU A 520 0.20 15.82 -24.74
CA GLU A 520 -0.68 16.71 -25.53
C GLU A 520 -0.46 18.23 -25.32
N ASP A 521 0.74 18.63 -24.88
CA ASP A 521 1.07 20.05 -24.71
C ASP A 521 1.34 20.74 -26.06
N ASP A 522 0.79 21.95 -26.26
CA ASP A 522 0.99 22.85 -27.42
C ASP A 522 2.42 23.48 -27.46
N LEU A 523 3.44 22.68 -27.12
CA LEU A 523 4.84 23.07 -26.91
C LEU A 523 5.90 22.64 -27.95
N PRO A 524 5.62 21.95 -29.09
CA PRO A 524 6.67 21.50 -30.02
C PRO A 524 7.64 22.59 -30.49
N GLU A 525 7.15 23.83 -30.69
CA GLU A 525 8.01 24.95 -31.11
C GLU A 525 9.12 25.29 -30.10
N MET A 526 8.86 25.11 -28.79
CA MET A 526 9.81 25.40 -27.73
C MET A 526 10.99 24.41 -27.70
N PHE A 527 10.78 23.20 -28.22
CA PHE A 527 11.78 22.14 -28.29
C PHE A 527 12.47 22.02 -29.64
N SER A 528 12.08 22.82 -30.65
CA SER A 528 12.56 22.71 -32.03
C SER A 528 14.08 22.47 -32.18
N ALA A 529 14.92 23.18 -31.43
CA ALA A 529 16.38 22.99 -31.49
C ALA A 529 16.85 21.65 -30.89
N LEU A 530 16.22 21.18 -29.82
CA LEU A 530 16.52 19.89 -29.20
C LEU A 530 15.94 18.74 -30.05
N GLN A 531 14.70 18.90 -30.53
CA GLN A 531 14.04 18.00 -31.46
C GLN A 531 14.88 17.75 -32.72
N GLU A 532 15.41 18.82 -33.34
CA GLU A 532 16.28 18.71 -34.53
C GLU A 532 17.54 17.89 -34.19
N ALA A 533 18.21 18.21 -33.07
CA ALA A 533 19.40 17.49 -32.64
C ALA A 533 19.14 16.01 -32.33
N ILE A 534 18.02 15.70 -31.68
CA ILE A 534 17.59 14.32 -31.40
C ILE A 534 17.33 13.60 -32.71
N THR A 535 16.49 14.16 -33.58
CA THR A 535 16.06 13.51 -34.83
C THR A 535 17.24 13.19 -35.76
N GLU A 536 18.26 14.05 -35.81
CA GLU A 536 19.47 13.80 -36.59
C GLU A 536 20.36 12.68 -35.99
N ASP A 537 20.32 12.47 -34.68
CA ASP A 537 21.23 11.59 -33.95
C ASP A 537 20.62 10.21 -33.61
N ILE A 538 19.30 10.06 -33.55
CA ILE A 538 18.61 8.79 -33.17
C ILE A 538 19.24 7.57 -33.86
N GLN A 539 19.39 7.62 -35.19
CA GLN A 539 19.92 6.48 -35.95
C GLN A 539 21.38 6.14 -35.60
N THR A 540 22.17 7.12 -35.17
CA THR A 540 23.52 6.89 -34.67
C THR A 540 23.49 6.25 -33.29
N GLN A 541 22.62 6.71 -32.39
CA GLN A 541 22.48 6.16 -31.05
C GLN A 541 21.94 4.73 -31.07
N LEU A 542 20.95 4.43 -31.92
CA LEU A 542 20.46 3.05 -32.11
C LEU A 542 21.56 2.11 -32.60
N ARG A 543 22.47 2.58 -33.47
CA ARG A 543 23.64 1.77 -33.88
C ARG A 543 24.59 1.51 -32.72
N LYS A 544 24.83 2.49 -31.85
CA LYS A 544 25.66 2.34 -30.65
C LYS A 544 25.02 1.36 -29.64
N TYR A 545 23.73 1.52 -29.36
CA TYR A 545 22.98 0.66 -28.44
C TYR A 545 23.03 -0.82 -28.87
N ASN A 546 22.97 -1.07 -30.18
CA ASN A 546 23.07 -2.41 -30.76
C ASN A 546 24.50 -3.00 -30.74
N ASP A 547 25.53 -2.22 -30.43
CA ASP A 547 26.89 -2.72 -30.21
C ASP A 547 27.14 -2.95 -28.72
N ALA A 548 27.10 -4.22 -28.30
CA ALA A 548 27.28 -4.60 -26.90
C ALA A 548 28.57 -4.04 -26.27
N ALA A 549 29.66 -3.96 -27.03
CA ALA A 549 30.93 -3.46 -26.50
C ALA A 549 30.92 -1.95 -26.20
N THR A 550 30.04 -1.20 -26.88
CA THR A 550 29.81 0.23 -26.66
C THR A 550 28.78 0.44 -25.55
N ARG A 551 27.62 -0.24 -25.66
CA ARG A 551 26.55 -0.18 -24.67
C ARG A 551 27.03 -0.50 -23.25
N ASP A 552 27.82 -1.56 -23.08
CA ASP A 552 28.30 -1.99 -21.76
C ASP A 552 29.32 -0.98 -21.13
N LYS A 553 29.73 0.07 -21.85
CA LYS A 553 30.64 1.12 -21.37
C LYS A 553 29.99 2.49 -21.23
N GLU A 554 28.87 2.71 -21.90
CA GLU A 554 28.20 4.01 -21.99
C GLU A 554 26.86 3.93 -21.24
N PHE A 555 26.84 4.36 -19.98
CA PHE A 555 25.68 4.22 -19.08
C PHE A 555 24.37 4.86 -19.59
N TYR A 556 24.46 5.86 -20.46
CA TYR A 556 23.29 6.52 -21.06
C TYR A 556 22.58 5.66 -22.12
N LEU A 557 23.24 4.62 -22.65
CA LEU A 557 22.66 3.67 -23.60
C LEU A 557 21.85 2.59 -22.87
N ASN A 558 20.82 3.02 -22.14
CA ASN A 558 19.92 2.19 -21.34
C ASN A 558 18.56 1.98 -22.04
N ASP A 559 17.70 1.16 -21.45
CA ASP A 559 16.40 0.82 -22.02
C ASP A 559 15.42 2.00 -22.01
N SER A 560 15.54 2.92 -21.04
CA SER A 560 14.73 4.14 -20.99
C SER A 560 14.97 5.01 -22.23
N LEU A 561 16.22 5.20 -22.65
CA LEU A 561 16.53 5.93 -23.89
C LEU A 561 15.84 5.32 -25.12
N ILE A 562 15.83 4.00 -25.22
CA ILE A 562 15.20 3.29 -26.33
C ILE A 562 13.69 3.42 -26.28
N TYR A 563 13.11 3.33 -25.09
CA TYR A 563 11.69 3.60 -24.88
C TYR A 563 11.28 5.00 -25.34
N TYR A 564 12.07 6.02 -24.99
CA TYR A 564 11.80 7.38 -25.44
C TYR A 564 11.93 7.54 -26.96
N TYR A 565 12.90 6.90 -27.61
CA TYR A 565 12.98 6.88 -29.08
C TYR A 565 11.80 6.20 -29.75
N MET A 566 11.24 5.13 -29.16
CA MET A 566 10.01 4.51 -29.65
C MET A 566 8.83 5.49 -29.56
N SER A 567 8.71 6.19 -28.43
CA SER A 567 7.65 7.17 -28.19
C SER A 567 7.76 8.36 -29.16
N ILE A 568 8.96 8.87 -29.41
CA ILE A 568 9.21 9.90 -30.42
C ILE A 568 8.82 9.42 -31.82
N ALA A 569 9.17 8.18 -32.19
CA ALA A 569 8.79 7.64 -33.50
C ALA A 569 7.26 7.53 -33.68
N GLU A 570 6.52 7.23 -32.62
CA GLU A 570 5.06 7.06 -32.65
C GLU A 570 4.31 8.40 -32.59
N SER A 571 4.79 9.34 -31.78
CA SER A 571 4.02 10.53 -31.38
C SER A 571 4.51 11.85 -31.97
N ASP A 572 5.76 11.97 -32.42
CA ASP A 572 6.30 13.24 -32.93
C ASP A 572 5.92 13.48 -34.40
N PRO A 573 5.08 14.50 -34.72
CA PRO A 573 4.69 14.80 -36.09
C PRO A 573 5.84 15.30 -36.99
N ALA A 574 6.98 15.71 -36.44
CA ALA A 574 8.15 16.10 -37.22
C ALA A 574 8.98 14.90 -37.68
N VAL A 575 8.80 13.73 -37.05
CA VAL A 575 9.39 12.48 -37.52
C VAL A 575 8.44 11.90 -38.56
N ASP A 576 8.84 11.98 -39.82
CA ASP A 576 8.03 11.42 -40.90
C ASP A 576 7.90 9.89 -40.78
N ALA A 577 6.83 9.36 -41.39
CA ALA A 577 6.52 7.93 -41.34
C ALA A 577 7.68 7.04 -41.85
N GLU A 578 8.49 7.47 -42.82
CA GLU A 578 9.60 6.63 -43.29
C GLU A 578 10.67 6.48 -42.18
N LYS A 579 10.98 7.58 -41.49
CA LYS A 579 11.91 7.58 -40.35
C LYS A 579 11.37 6.82 -39.15
N SER A 580 10.10 7.00 -38.79
CA SER A 580 9.49 6.27 -37.68
C SER A 580 9.56 4.76 -37.89
N GLY A 581 9.20 4.29 -39.08
CA GLY A 581 9.33 2.87 -39.44
C GLY A 581 10.79 2.38 -39.37
N ALA A 582 11.75 3.18 -39.83
CA ALA A 582 13.17 2.84 -39.75
C ALA A 582 13.71 2.79 -38.30
N ILE A 583 13.25 3.67 -37.42
CA ILE A 583 13.60 3.70 -35.99
C ILE A 583 13.11 2.42 -35.32
N LEU A 584 11.81 2.15 -35.40
CA LEU A 584 11.20 0.97 -34.78
C LEU A 584 11.83 -0.31 -35.31
N LYS A 585 12.06 -0.39 -36.63
CA LYS A 585 12.78 -1.52 -37.25
C LYS A 585 14.20 -1.68 -36.72
N ALA A 586 14.94 -0.60 -36.53
CA ALA A 586 16.28 -0.65 -35.96
C ALA A 586 16.31 -1.06 -34.47
N ILE A 587 15.17 -1.04 -33.78
CA ILE A 587 15.04 -1.52 -32.40
C ILE A 587 14.65 -3.01 -32.38
N TYR A 588 13.65 -3.42 -33.16
CA TYR A 588 13.17 -4.81 -33.13
C TYR A 588 13.97 -5.78 -34.02
N THR A 589 14.78 -5.33 -34.99
CA THR A 589 15.52 -6.24 -35.91
C THR A 589 16.96 -6.60 -35.51
N PRO A 590 17.75 -5.73 -34.85
CA PRO A 590 19.08 -6.11 -34.41
C PRO A 590 19.00 -6.86 -33.08
N TYR A 591 20.10 -7.52 -32.70
CA TYR A 591 20.22 -8.30 -31.46
C TYR A 591 20.16 -7.43 -30.18
N ALA A 592 19.06 -6.71 -29.94
CA ALA A 592 18.77 -6.03 -28.68
C ALA A 592 18.75 -7.04 -27.51
N LYS A 593 19.08 -6.57 -26.32
CA LYS A 593 19.29 -7.42 -25.14
C LYS A 593 17.97 -7.92 -24.56
N GLU A 594 17.01 -7.02 -24.39
CA GLU A 594 15.77 -7.29 -23.66
C GLU A 594 14.60 -7.67 -24.59
N PRO A 595 13.89 -8.78 -24.31
CA PRO A 595 12.70 -9.19 -25.07
C PRO A 595 11.59 -8.15 -25.09
N TRP A 596 11.37 -7.44 -23.97
CA TRP A 596 10.33 -6.41 -23.86
C TRP A 596 10.46 -5.30 -24.91
N THR A 597 11.65 -4.67 -24.98
CA THR A 597 11.93 -3.53 -25.86
C THR A 597 11.69 -3.89 -27.34
N LYS A 598 12.04 -5.13 -27.71
CA LYS A 598 11.84 -5.66 -29.07
C LYS A 598 10.38 -5.87 -29.40
N THR A 599 9.64 -6.47 -28.47
CA THR A 599 8.21 -6.72 -28.63
C THR A 599 7.47 -5.41 -28.77
N GLU A 600 7.68 -4.45 -27.86
CA GLU A 600 7.01 -3.16 -27.92
C GLU A 600 7.32 -2.39 -29.21
N ALA A 601 8.58 -2.38 -29.67
CA ALA A 601 8.95 -1.77 -30.93
C ALA A 601 8.24 -2.42 -32.14
N LEU A 602 8.11 -3.75 -32.14
CA LEU A 602 7.40 -4.48 -33.19
C LEU A 602 5.89 -4.19 -33.16
N LEU A 603 5.28 -4.17 -31.98
CA LEU A 603 3.86 -3.85 -31.82
C LEU A 603 3.56 -2.42 -32.31
N LYS A 604 4.37 -1.43 -31.89
CA LYS A 604 4.28 -0.05 -32.41
C LYS A 604 4.43 0.00 -33.93
N TYR A 605 5.40 -0.72 -34.50
CA TYR A 605 5.59 -0.79 -35.95
C TYR A 605 4.36 -1.34 -36.68
N MET A 606 3.71 -2.38 -36.14
CA MET A 606 2.47 -2.90 -36.71
C MET A 606 1.28 -1.94 -36.52
N ARG A 607 1.14 -1.30 -35.35
CA ARG A 607 0.08 -0.30 -35.08
C ARG A 607 0.15 0.90 -36.04
N MET A 608 1.35 1.28 -36.47
CA MET A 608 1.56 2.32 -37.48
C MET A 608 1.28 1.85 -38.92
N GLY A 609 0.84 0.60 -39.11
CA GLY A 609 0.44 0.04 -40.40
C GLY A 609 1.60 -0.50 -41.26
N TYR A 610 2.79 -0.69 -40.69
CA TYR A 610 3.89 -1.32 -41.41
C TYR A 610 3.83 -2.84 -41.36
N GLU A 611 4.15 -3.48 -42.48
CA GLU A 611 4.23 -4.95 -42.56
C GLU A 611 5.54 -5.46 -41.93
N ALA A 612 5.42 -6.29 -40.90
CA ALA A 612 6.55 -6.96 -40.26
C ALA A 612 7.05 -8.16 -41.08
N ASP A 613 8.33 -8.49 -40.94
CA ASP A 613 8.92 -9.66 -41.61
C ASP A 613 8.34 -10.96 -41.00
N PRO A 614 7.76 -11.87 -41.80
CA PRO A 614 7.17 -13.12 -41.31
C PRO A 614 8.13 -14.00 -40.49
N GLU A 615 9.43 -14.01 -40.82
CA GLU A 615 10.42 -14.79 -40.06
C GLU A 615 10.69 -14.16 -38.69
N ILE A 616 10.67 -12.82 -38.59
CA ILE A 616 10.81 -12.11 -37.30
C ILE A 616 9.56 -12.32 -36.44
N LEU A 617 8.37 -12.20 -37.03
CA LEU A 617 7.11 -12.49 -36.34
C LEU A 617 7.12 -13.89 -35.75
N LYS A 618 7.53 -14.88 -36.54
CA LYS A 618 7.67 -16.26 -36.08
C LYS A 618 8.68 -16.37 -34.94
N GLN A 619 9.86 -15.77 -35.10
CA GLN A 619 10.91 -15.78 -34.07
C GLN A 619 10.41 -15.20 -32.73
N TYR A 620 9.57 -14.16 -32.74
CA TYR A 620 9.07 -13.53 -31.51
C TYR A 620 7.80 -14.17 -30.98
N MET A 621 7.06 -14.90 -31.81
CA MET A 621 5.97 -15.76 -31.32
C MET A 621 6.48 -17.10 -30.77
N ASP A 622 7.73 -17.49 -31.01
CA ASP A 622 8.27 -18.76 -30.50
C ASP A 622 8.40 -18.79 -28.95
N PRO A 623 8.93 -17.76 -28.25
CA PRO A 623 8.87 -17.65 -26.79
C PRO A 623 7.46 -17.35 -26.27
N PHE A 624 7.14 -17.72 -25.02
CA PHE A 624 5.85 -17.35 -24.42
C PHE A 624 5.74 -15.84 -24.16
N TYR A 625 6.84 -15.24 -23.69
CA TYR A 625 6.94 -13.84 -23.27
C TYR A 625 6.26 -12.80 -24.17
N SER A 626 6.35 -12.97 -25.49
CA SER A 626 5.86 -11.98 -26.47
C SER A 626 4.76 -12.51 -27.38
N ARG A 627 4.37 -13.78 -27.21
CA ARG A 627 3.48 -14.45 -28.15
C ARG A 627 2.07 -13.87 -28.07
N TYR A 628 1.56 -13.61 -26.86
CA TYR A 628 0.18 -13.16 -26.68
C TYR A 628 -0.04 -11.79 -27.28
N GLU A 629 0.84 -10.83 -26.97
CA GLU A 629 0.74 -9.44 -27.40
C GLU A 629 0.87 -9.33 -28.92
N ILE A 630 1.76 -10.14 -29.52
CA ILE A 630 1.90 -10.20 -30.99
C ILE A 630 0.65 -10.80 -31.63
N MET A 631 0.10 -11.89 -31.06
CA MET A 631 -1.13 -12.49 -31.57
C MET A 631 -2.28 -11.49 -31.48
N GLU A 632 -2.47 -10.84 -30.34
CA GLU A 632 -3.50 -9.81 -30.12
C GLU A 632 -3.38 -8.67 -31.13
N ALA A 633 -2.17 -8.13 -31.33
CA ALA A 633 -1.95 -7.08 -32.32
C ALA A 633 -2.26 -7.52 -33.76
N LEU A 634 -1.96 -8.77 -34.11
CA LEU A 634 -2.31 -9.33 -35.43
C LEU A 634 -3.83 -9.53 -35.59
N PHE A 635 -4.55 -9.92 -34.54
CA PHE A 635 -6.01 -9.97 -34.56
C PHE A 635 -6.61 -8.57 -34.75
N ASN A 636 -6.15 -7.59 -33.96
CA ASN A 636 -6.60 -6.20 -34.04
C ASN A 636 -6.31 -5.54 -35.40
N ALA A 637 -5.26 -5.98 -36.09
CA ALA A 637 -4.89 -5.52 -37.43
C ALA A 637 -5.59 -6.28 -38.58
N GLU A 638 -6.52 -7.20 -38.30
CA GLU A 638 -7.15 -8.10 -39.28
C GLU A 638 -6.14 -8.99 -40.04
N LEU A 639 -5.03 -9.37 -39.38
CA LEU A 639 -3.93 -10.18 -39.93
C LEU A 639 -3.75 -11.54 -39.21
N ALA A 640 -4.81 -12.06 -38.58
CA ALA A 640 -4.78 -13.33 -37.85
C ALA A 640 -4.32 -14.53 -38.71
N ASP A 641 -4.51 -14.48 -40.03
CA ASP A 641 -4.05 -15.51 -40.98
C ASP A 641 -2.51 -15.69 -41.01
N VAL A 642 -1.76 -14.72 -40.48
CA VAL A 642 -0.29 -14.77 -40.36
C VAL A 642 0.15 -15.59 -39.14
N ILE A 643 -0.73 -15.79 -38.16
CA ILE A 643 -0.43 -16.55 -36.93
C ILE A 643 -0.28 -18.04 -37.27
N PRO A 644 0.85 -18.69 -36.92
CA PRO A 644 1.00 -20.12 -37.07
C PRO A 644 -0.13 -20.89 -36.40
N GLN A 645 -0.80 -21.78 -37.14
CA GLN A 645 -1.96 -22.55 -36.66
C GLN A 645 -1.69 -23.36 -35.39
N GLN A 646 -0.43 -23.70 -35.12
CA GLN A 646 -0.03 -24.38 -33.89
C GLN A 646 -0.28 -23.53 -32.63
N TYR A 647 -0.20 -22.19 -32.72
CA TYR A 647 -0.44 -21.28 -31.60
C TYR A 647 -1.93 -20.98 -31.38
N LEU A 648 -2.76 -21.19 -32.40
CA LEU A 648 -4.23 -21.09 -32.33
C LEU A 648 -4.90 -22.38 -31.83
N ALA A 649 -4.14 -23.48 -31.73
CA ALA A 649 -4.64 -24.75 -31.23
C ALA A 649 -5.04 -24.62 -29.75
N PRO A 650 -6.21 -25.15 -29.32
CA PRO A 650 -6.75 -24.92 -27.98
C PRO A 650 -5.75 -25.17 -26.85
N ASP A 651 -5.03 -26.29 -26.92
CA ASP A 651 -4.06 -26.68 -25.90
C ASP A 651 -2.86 -25.71 -25.82
N SER A 652 -2.39 -25.21 -26.95
CA SER A 652 -1.24 -24.29 -27.01
C SER A 652 -1.64 -22.88 -26.58
N PHE A 653 -2.83 -22.43 -26.94
CA PHE A 653 -3.34 -21.12 -26.54
C PHE A 653 -3.62 -21.08 -25.03
N THR A 654 -4.20 -22.14 -24.49
CA THR A 654 -4.45 -22.27 -23.04
C THR A 654 -3.15 -22.27 -22.25
N GLU A 655 -2.11 -22.93 -22.74
CA GLU A 655 -0.78 -22.92 -22.11
C GLU A 655 -0.18 -21.51 -22.05
N LEU A 656 -0.35 -20.71 -23.12
CA LEU A 656 0.02 -19.30 -23.15
C LEU A 656 -0.80 -18.45 -22.15
N CYS A 657 -2.10 -18.70 -22.04
CA CYS A 657 -2.96 -17.98 -21.10
C CYS A 657 -2.58 -18.27 -19.64
N VAL A 658 -2.25 -19.53 -19.34
CA VAL A 658 -1.74 -19.91 -18.00
C VAL A 658 -0.40 -19.24 -17.70
N TYR A 659 0.50 -19.19 -18.68
CA TYR A 659 1.76 -18.46 -18.55
C TYR A 659 1.55 -16.99 -18.18
N ASN A 660 0.70 -16.27 -18.93
CA ASN A 660 0.41 -14.86 -18.67
C ASN A 660 -0.26 -14.66 -17.32
N TYR A 661 -1.28 -15.46 -17.00
CA TYR A 661 -1.97 -15.38 -15.71
C TYR A 661 -1.01 -15.50 -14.53
N VAL A 662 -0.15 -16.51 -14.54
CA VAL A 662 0.81 -16.69 -13.43
C VAL A 662 1.86 -15.57 -13.41
N GLY A 663 2.32 -15.13 -14.58
CA GLY A 663 3.28 -14.03 -14.70
C GLY A 663 2.76 -12.72 -14.14
N ASP A 664 1.51 -12.36 -14.46
CA ASP A 664 0.86 -11.14 -13.97
C ASP A 664 0.73 -11.12 -12.44
N TYR A 665 0.45 -12.27 -11.82
CA TYR A 665 0.31 -12.37 -10.37
C TYR A 665 1.65 -12.35 -9.63
N ILE A 666 2.69 -13.00 -10.16
CA ILE A 666 4.00 -13.10 -9.49
C ILE A 666 4.89 -11.88 -9.83
N GLY A 667 4.60 -11.17 -10.93
CA GLY A 667 5.47 -10.12 -11.47
C GLY A 667 6.69 -10.66 -12.20
N GLU A 668 6.69 -11.95 -12.59
CA GLU A 668 7.81 -12.62 -13.24
C GLU A 668 7.36 -13.53 -14.40
N TYR A 669 7.94 -13.34 -15.59
CA TYR A 669 7.53 -14.02 -16.83
C TYR A 669 8.53 -15.11 -17.26
N ASN A 670 8.56 -16.24 -16.54
CA ASN A 670 9.49 -17.35 -16.78
C ASN A 670 8.95 -18.40 -17.76
N ASN A 671 9.71 -18.74 -18.82
CA ASN A 671 9.27 -19.64 -19.92
C ASN A 671 9.05 -21.13 -19.53
N GLU A 672 8.91 -21.47 -18.26
CA GLU A 672 8.81 -22.86 -17.77
C GLU A 672 7.39 -23.22 -17.31
N VAL A 673 6.49 -23.37 -18.28
CA VAL A 673 5.16 -23.95 -18.10
C VAL A 673 5.14 -25.33 -18.74
N GLU A 674 4.79 -26.37 -17.98
CA GLU A 674 4.74 -27.76 -18.44
C GLU A 674 3.35 -28.36 -18.22
N LYS A 675 2.71 -28.82 -19.30
CA LYS A 675 1.43 -29.54 -19.21
C LYS A 675 1.60 -30.91 -18.55
N MET A 676 1.01 -31.08 -17.36
CA MET A 676 0.99 -32.35 -16.61
C MET A 676 -0.08 -33.32 -17.11
N GLY A 677 -1.19 -32.80 -17.64
CA GLY A 677 -2.29 -33.57 -18.18
C GLY A 677 -3.59 -32.77 -18.24
N GLU A 678 -4.71 -33.49 -18.24
CA GLU A 678 -6.04 -32.88 -18.36
C GLU A 678 -7.00 -33.50 -17.36
N ILE A 679 -7.96 -32.70 -16.93
CA ILE A 679 -9.16 -33.14 -16.21
C ILE A 679 -10.39 -32.68 -16.97
N GLU A 680 -11.50 -33.36 -16.74
CA GLU A 680 -12.81 -33.00 -17.29
C GLU A 680 -13.75 -32.75 -16.12
N ASP A 681 -14.53 -31.67 -16.24
CA ASP A 681 -15.61 -31.34 -15.32
C ASP A 681 -16.81 -30.79 -16.11
N SER A 682 -17.98 -31.40 -15.93
CA SER A 682 -19.24 -30.96 -16.56
C SER A 682 -19.17 -30.77 -18.09
N GLY A 683 -18.29 -31.52 -18.77
CA GLY A 683 -18.07 -31.44 -20.22
C GLY A 683 -17.06 -30.38 -20.67
N VAL A 684 -16.48 -29.62 -19.74
CA VAL A 684 -15.39 -28.67 -19.99
C VAL A 684 -14.05 -29.38 -19.79
N ARG A 685 -13.15 -29.25 -20.78
CA ARG A 685 -11.78 -29.75 -20.71
C ARG A 685 -10.90 -28.70 -20.03
N VAL A 686 -10.14 -29.12 -19.02
CA VAL A 686 -9.23 -28.25 -18.26
C VAL A 686 -7.83 -28.84 -18.31
N GLY A 687 -6.89 -28.04 -18.80
CA GLY A 687 -5.47 -28.34 -18.80
C GLY A 687 -4.89 -28.13 -17.41
N VAL A 688 -3.99 -29.01 -17.01
CA VAL A 688 -3.27 -28.90 -15.73
C VAL A 688 -1.80 -28.71 -16.01
N TYR A 689 -1.23 -27.67 -15.42
CA TYR A 689 0.10 -27.18 -15.72
C TYR A 689 0.94 -27.10 -14.44
N LYS A 690 2.23 -27.34 -14.62
CA LYS A 690 3.28 -27.13 -13.63
C LYS A 690 4.06 -25.89 -14.04
N VAL A 691 4.22 -24.94 -13.14
CA VAL A 691 4.96 -23.69 -13.41
C VAL A 691 6.14 -23.58 -12.44
N LEU A 692 7.34 -23.26 -12.94
CA LEU A 692 8.52 -23.00 -12.11
C LEU A 692 8.82 -21.50 -12.03
N SER A 693 9.03 -20.98 -10.83
CA SER A 693 9.65 -19.67 -10.64
C SER A 693 11.17 -19.76 -10.76
N THR A 694 11.82 -18.71 -11.26
CA THR A 694 13.28 -18.64 -11.39
C THR A 694 13.95 -17.90 -10.23
N SER A 695 13.18 -17.23 -9.36
CA SER A 695 13.71 -16.33 -8.32
C SER A 695 14.08 -16.97 -6.99
N ASP A 696 13.92 -18.27 -6.80
CA ASP A 696 14.52 -19.05 -5.70
C ASP A 696 14.44 -20.56 -5.98
N GLU A 697 15.02 -21.41 -5.14
CA GLU A 697 14.83 -22.88 -5.14
C GLU A 697 13.37 -23.29 -4.82
N SER A 698 12.38 -22.55 -5.33
CA SER A 698 10.96 -22.79 -5.10
C SER A 698 10.51 -24.06 -5.83
N GLU A 699 9.76 -24.89 -5.12
CA GLU A 699 9.09 -26.06 -5.69
C GLU A 699 8.07 -25.59 -6.75
N PRO A 700 7.87 -26.37 -7.82
CA PRO A 700 6.94 -26.00 -8.87
C PRO A 700 5.51 -25.87 -8.35
N ILE A 701 4.76 -24.87 -8.84
CA ILE A 701 3.36 -24.65 -8.48
C ILE A 701 2.39 -25.26 -9.50
N LEU A 702 1.19 -25.61 -9.03
CA LEU A 702 0.11 -26.13 -9.88
C LEU A 702 -0.79 -25.01 -10.40
N ALA A 703 -1.02 -24.97 -11.70
CA ALA A 703 -2.01 -24.09 -12.33
C ALA A 703 -3.00 -24.89 -13.20
N ILE A 704 -4.18 -24.34 -13.42
CA ILE A 704 -5.18 -24.87 -14.34
C ILE A 704 -5.59 -23.82 -15.36
N GLY A 705 -5.99 -24.27 -16.56
CA GLY A 705 -6.54 -23.40 -17.61
C GLY A 705 -7.63 -24.12 -18.38
N VAL A 706 -8.71 -23.41 -18.72
CA VAL A 706 -9.79 -23.94 -19.56
C VAL A 706 -9.26 -24.12 -20.99
N ILE A 707 -9.37 -25.34 -21.53
CA ILE A 707 -8.88 -25.66 -22.86
C ILE A 707 -9.85 -25.09 -23.90
N ASP A 708 -9.47 -23.96 -24.50
CA ASP A 708 -10.23 -23.32 -25.56
C ASP A 708 -9.33 -22.68 -26.62
N SER A 709 -9.89 -22.43 -27.79
CA SER A 709 -9.26 -21.64 -28.86
C SER A 709 -9.48 -20.14 -28.64
N PRO A 710 -8.59 -19.27 -29.16
CA PRO A 710 -8.83 -17.83 -29.13
C PRO A 710 -10.08 -17.48 -29.94
N ASP A 711 -10.91 -16.56 -29.42
CA ASP A 711 -12.06 -16.04 -30.14
C ASP A 711 -11.58 -15.03 -31.20
N PRO A 712 -11.89 -15.25 -32.49
CA PRO A 712 -11.50 -14.33 -33.55
C PRO A 712 -12.25 -13.00 -33.55
N GLU A 713 -13.39 -12.89 -32.86
CA GLU A 713 -14.14 -11.64 -32.70
C GLU A 713 -13.73 -10.85 -31.45
N ASP A 714 -13.15 -11.52 -30.45
CA ASP A 714 -12.76 -10.94 -29.16
C ASP A 714 -11.53 -11.67 -28.58
N PHE A 715 -10.33 -11.31 -29.06
CA PHE A 715 -9.09 -11.98 -28.66
C PHE A 715 -8.81 -11.77 -27.17
N SER A 716 -9.17 -12.76 -26.36
CA SER A 716 -9.12 -12.71 -24.90
C SER A 716 -8.43 -13.96 -24.34
N VAL A 717 -7.82 -13.80 -23.16
CA VAL A 717 -7.21 -14.92 -22.44
C VAL A 717 -8.27 -15.94 -22.04
N THR A 718 -7.94 -17.23 -22.16
CA THR A 718 -8.79 -18.27 -21.58
C THR A 718 -8.68 -18.22 -20.05
N PRO A 719 -9.75 -18.57 -19.32
CA PRO A 719 -9.68 -18.52 -17.88
C PRO A 719 -8.65 -19.49 -17.31
N ALA A 720 -7.75 -18.96 -16.48
CA ALA A 720 -6.68 -19.66 -15.80
C ALA A 720 -6.71 -19.37 -14.30
N TYR A 721 -6.17 -20.28 -13.48
CA TYR A 721 -6.22 -20.16 -12.03
C TYR A 721 -5.08 -20.93 -11.34
N THR A 722 -4.57 -20.36 -10.25
CA THR A 722 -3.66 -21.01 -9.30
C THR A 722 -3.88 -20.45 -7.90
N GLU A 723 -3.61 -21.27 -6.88
CA GLU A 723 -3.52 -20.87 -5.47
C GLU A 723 -2.05 -20.79 -4.99
N PHE A 724 -1.09 -20.84 -5.92
CA PHE A 724 0.36 -20.89 -5.64
C PHE A 724 0.80 -22.11 -4.80
N ASP A 725 0.01 -23.17 -4.86
CA ASP A 725 0.19 -24.42 -4.15
C ASP A 725 1.24 -25.31 -4.86
N GLU A 726 2.22 -25.84 -4.12
CA GLU A 726 3.25 -26.75 -4.66
C GLU A 726 2.64 -28.00 -5.32
N VAL A 727 3.25 -28.48 -6.40
CA VAL A 727 2.79 -29.69 -7.11
C VAL A 727 2.97 -30.94 -6.27
N LYS A 728 1.85 -31.58 -5.91
CA LYS A 728 1.83 -32.84 -5.13
C LYS A 728 1.89 -34.06 -6.06
N THR A 729 2.37 -35.20 -5.55
CA THR A 729 2.37 -36.48 -6.30
C THR A 729 0.97 -36.88 -6.79
N ALA A 730 -0.08 -36.48 -6.06
CA ALA A 730 -1.48 -36.70 -6.42
C ALA A 730 -2.11 -35.50 -7.16
N TRP A 731 -1.37 -34.89 -8.10
CA TRP A 731 -1.76 -33.66 -8.80
C TRP A 731 -3.17 -33.67 -9.41
N LYS A 732 -3.72 -34.84 -9.82
CA LYS A 732 -5.10 -34.92 -10.35
C LYS A 732 -6.15 -34.58 -9.30
N ALA A 733 -5.93 -34.99 -8.05
CA ALA A 733 -6.84 -34.67 -6.96
C ALA A 733 -6.69 -33.19 -6.58
N GLN A 734 -5.47 -32.69 -6.57
CA GLN A 734 -5.15 -31.27 -6.35
C GLN A 734 -5.80 -30.37 -7.41
N ALA A 735 -5.67 -30.70 -8.69
CA ALA A 735 -6.28 -29.94 -9.79
C ALA A 735 -7.82 -29.92 -9.73
N ARG A 736 -8.45 -31.01 -9.26
CA ARG A 736 -9.92 -31.04 -9.05
C ARG A 736 -10.36 -30.21 -7.84
N ALA A 737 -9.51 -30.09 -6.82
CA ALA A 737 -9.77 -29.19 -5.69
C ALA A 737 -9.62 -27.74 -6.16
N LEU A 738 -8.53 -27.43 -6.86
CA LEU A 738 -8.25 -26.11 -7.43
C LEU A 738 -9.35 -25.63 -8.39
N LEU A 739 -9.84 -26.51 -9.27
CA LEU A 739 -10.97 -26.20 -10.16
C LEU A 739 -12.27 -25.93 -9.39
N ARG A 740 -12.46 -26.57 -8.23
CA ARG A 740 -13.61 -26.31 -7.37
C ARG A 740 -13.48 -24.94 -6.71
N SER A 741 -12.31 -24.63 -6.13
CA SER A 741 -12.03 -23.30 -5.58
C SER A 741 -12.25 -22.20 -6.62
N TYR A 742 -11.80 -22.42 -7.85
CA TYR A 742 -12.00 -21.48 -8.95
C TYR A 742 -13.49 -21.20 -9.23
N LYS A 743 -14.31 -22.25 -9.29
CA LYS A 743 -15.76 -22.12 -9.49
C LYS A 743 -16.45 -21.44 -8.31
N GLU A 744 -16.04 -21.77 -7.10
CA GLU A 744 -16.53 -21.13 -5.87
C GLU A 744 -16.20 -19.62 -5.88
N ALA A 745 -15.00 -19.23 -6.34
CA ALA A 745 -14.60 -17.83 -6.50
C ALA A 745 -15.42 -17.09 -7.59
N LEU A 746 -15.88 -17.79 -8.62
CA LEU A 746 -16.76 -17.24 -9.67
C LEU A 746 -18.26 -17.28 -9.31
N GLY A 747 -18.64 -17.92 -8.21
CA GLY A 747 -20.04 -18.12 -7.84
C GLY A 747 -20.79 -19.16 -8.70
N GLU A 748 -20.08 -20.13 -9.27
CA GLU A 748 -20.61 -21.24 -10.10
C GLU A 748 -20.87 -22.56 -9.37
#